data_AF-A0A8J6EB94-F1
#
_entry.id   AF-A0A8J6EB94-F1
#
_cell.length_a   1.000
_cell.length_b   1.000
_cell.length_c   1.000
_cell.angle_alpha   90.00
_cell.angle_beta   90.00
_cell.angle_gamma   90.00
#
_symmetry.space_group_name_H-M   'P 1'
#
loop_
_entity.id
_entity.type
_entity.pdbx_description
1 polymer ?
#
loop_
_entity_poly.entity_id
_entity_poly.type
_entity_poly.pdbx_seq_one_letter_code
_entity_poly.pdbx_strand_id
1 'polypeptide(L)'
;MGRDKFNLLQLAEDENFLESYYVAYTMEDSDMQTGRIVLGTASLSFVPAAIDAPLYRIALTDMNGIEDVDRAIGKHRVTAKVHTVISNPRQPFNTVKTPVIINFKMDTTDATRLIETVARLLDIAAQDWSVRADLIKQFLTDEVARTPFDTTVLRAGESIIEEHAATYVIALLRISGRIVVTNKALYFQAAHAVTGNDVVRWSLRNIVGQLRQRYAMRHVGLEVFLSGPQGSYNVVDLDPVFDFASCKSIAFLFGAKSVTDSVYFAFDTPTARDAVAAMLFQDHGVRGPMPLDALTGRWVQGRISNFEYILALNMLAGRSFRDVAQYPVFPWVLQDYTSTELDLGDPKVYRDLSKPIGALNKDRLDRFRGRMLDLPPAERFLFGTHYSAPGYVLYYLIRAGPEYILRLQRGRFDAPDRLFHSIAETWTSVLTSPTDIKELIPEFYCNPENASSFLTNRRGLNLGQRSTRDYVHDVILPPWADTPADFVSKMRAALESNYTTTHLHLWIDLVFGCLQSGEAAVHANNLFHPNTYESLVTKMTMTPALWQHVMEFGQTPIQLLVDPHPRHVRWSKEDSASGGEDEPTDGKQASRPVARPVNPAHVETIRTATVVSVFWASVAVAKRALPGKLGAAVVPSQLDCGPRFKVGPGPVVSVAPIDDRSVCALGVKCMLVDILDGKHEHTIDLGRLKFVKALGHPLVQDALCLACRDGTLATVSLATGKIVKRVRLHAESVTSLAVGVGRSESSMTMSVLMVSTGTEKTPDQVKLWRVGRGAVDAASTFTVPLGPVAGPRMGLPTACDVCNDTVVVGCANGMVRTYSLLDRRSGETEAHNDEIVGAAFIHPPEGLLVVTASSDMTLAVCTPAPAKRATVFIGHAITALTRAVGTVVVGDDDGTVWVIADTVLAALDSPGQAVHIETVPHVCFNVGAAITALNSSYDGGRIHVGTAAGEVVSLVARCL
;
A
#
# COMPACT_ATOMS: atom_id res chain seq x y z
N MET A 1 26.58 -16.65 29.29
CA MET A 1 26.98 -15.25 29.53
C MET A 1 25.98 -14.62 30.47
N GLY A 2 26.35 -13.56 31.19
CA GLY A 2 25.61 -13.09 32.36
C GLY A 2 24.16 -12.69 32.02
N ARG A 3 23.19 -13.32 32.69
CA ARG A 3 21.81 -12.82 32.69
C ARG A 3 21.81 -11.55 33.53
N ASP A 4 21.83 -10.39 32.87
CA ASP A 4 21.63 -9.14 33.58
C ASP A 4 20.25 -9.18 34.26
N LYS A 5 20.19 -8.80 35.53
CA LYS A 5 19.01 -9.00 36.36
C LYS A 5 17.89 -8.02 36.00
N PHE A 6 18.27 -6.92 35.37
CA PHE A 6 17.37 -5.94 34.82
C PHE A 6 17.06 -6.22 33.35
N ASN A 7 15.78 -6.16 32.99
CA ASN A 7 15.28 -6.21 31.62
C ASN A 7 14.46 -4.94 31.38
N LEU A 8 14.63 -4.29 30.22
CA LEU A 8 13.84 -3.13 29.80
C LEU A 8 12.32 -3.33 29.93
N LEU A 9 11.82 -4.57 29.82
CA LEU A 9 10.40 -4.91 30.02
C LEU A 9 9.89 -4.62 31.45
N GLN A 10 10.76 -4.45 32.45
CA GLN A 10 10.39 -4.08 33.82
C GLN A 10 10.06 -2.58 33.98
N LEU A 11 10.39 -1.75 32.99
CA LEU A 11 9.92 -0.36 32.91
C LEU A 11 8.40 -0.33 32.63
N ALA A 12 7.75 0.82 32.82
CA ALA A 12 6.36 0.99 32.36
C ALA A 12 6.27 1.02 30.81
N GLU A 13 5.08 0.78 30.27
CA GLU A 13 4.83 0.73 28.82
C GLU A 13 5.15 2.06 28.10
N ASP A 14 4.76 3.17 28.72
CA ASP A 14 5.03 4.54 28.28
C ASP A 14 6.47 5.01 28.57
N GLU A 15 7.24 4.22 29.33
CA GLU A 15 8.58 4.55 29.79
C GLU A 15 9.68 4.06 28.84
N ASN A 16 10.67 4.93 28.61
CA ASN A 16 11.88 4.66 27.84
C ASN A 16 13.09 4.62 28.78
N PHE A 17 14.09 3.80 28.48
CA PHE A 17 15.37 3.77 29.19
C PHE A 17 16.23 4.98 28.82
N LEU A 18 16.97 5.52 29.79
CA LEU A 18 17.85 6.68 29.61
C LEU A 18 19.29 6.37 30.01
N GLU A 19 19.52 5.99 31.27
CA GLU A 19 20.89 5.94 31.81
C GLU A 19 21.03 4.81 32.82
N SER A 20 22.26 4.33 33.00
CA SER A 20 22.58 3.38 34.06
C SER A 20 23.96 3.61 34.62
N TYR A 21 24.09 3.47 35.93
CA TYR A 21 25.29 3.82 36.69
C TYR A 21 25.61 2.73 37.69
N TYR A 22 26.88 2.36 37.84
CA TYR A 22 27.30 1.46 38.92
C TYR A 22 27.31 2.19 40.25
N VAL A 23 26.71 1.59 41.28
CA VAL A 23 26.57 2.20 42.60
C VAL A 23 26.79 1.18 43.72
N ALA A 24 27.15 1.69 44.90
CA ALA A 24 26.90 1.00 46.17
C ALA A 24 25.72 1.68 46.88
N TYR A 25 24.75 0.93 47.40
CA TYR A 25 23.54 1.48 48.01
C TYR A 25 23.07 0.69 49.25
N THR A 26 22.29 1.38 50.09
CA THR A 26 21.69 0.89 51.34
C THR A 26 20.23 1.29 51.37
N MET A 27 19.36 0.34 51.72
CA MET A 27 17.93 0.56 51.93
C MET A 27 17.71 0.68 53.43
N GLU A 28 17.37 1.87 53.92
CA GLU A 28 17.21 2.12 55.36
C GLU A 28 18.47 1.67 56.14
N ASP A 29 18.32 0.79 57.14
CA ASP A 29 19.41 0.22 57.96
C ASP A 29 19.93 -1.14 57.41
N SER A 30 19.66 -1.48 56.13
CA SER A 30 20.17 -2.71 55.51
C SER A 30 21.68 -2.69 55.30
N ASP A 31 22.27 -3.88 55.15
CA ASP A 31 23.63 -4.04 54.63
C ASP A 31 23.82 -3.32 53.28
N MET A 32 25.05 -2.85 53.04
CA MET A 32 25.46 -2.18 51.80
C MET A 32 25.51 -3.19 50.64
N GLN A 33 24.72 -2.91 49.61
CA GLN A 33 24.64 -3.71 48.38
C GLN A 33 25.40 -3.00 47.26
N THR A 34 26.04 -3.77 46.38
CA THR A 34 26.56 -3.26 45.10
C THR A 34 25.59 -3.57 43.98
N GLY A 35 25.57 -2.72 42.94
CA GLY A 35 24.61 -2.87 41.87
C GLY A 35 24.66 -1.73 40.86
N ARG A 36 23.51 -1.49 40.21
CA ARG A 36 23.31 -0.42 39.25
C ARG A 36 22.07 0.40 39.60
N ILE A 37 22.15 1.72 39.44
CA ILE A 37 20.96 2.54 39.21
C ILE A 37 20.62 2.42 37.72
N VAL A 38 19.33 2.28 37.42
CA VAL A 38 18.77 2.41 36.08
C VAL A 38 17.71 3.50 36.10
N LEU A 39 17.88 4.51 35.27
CA LEU A 39 16.95 5.61 35.06
C LEU A 39 16.16 5.39 33.77
N GLY A 40 14.83 5.43 33.88
CA GLY A 40 13.93 5.60 32.76
C GLY A 40 13.16 6.93 32.84
N THR A 41 12.40 7.25 31.81
CA THR A 41 11.62 8.51 31.74
C THR A 41 10.50 8.63 32.78
N ALA A 42 10.20 7.56 33.53
CA ALA A 42 9.10 7.53 34.51
C ALA A 42 9.47 6.87 35.86
N SER A 43 10.64 6.23 35.97
CA SER A 43 11.07 5.54 37.19
C SER A 43 12.58 5.47 37.37
N LEU A 44 13.00 5.33 38.63
CA LEU A 44 14.37 5.07 39.05
C LEU A 44 14.43 3.68 39.69
N SER A 45 15.30 2.81 39.20
CA SER A 45 15.42 1.43 39.66
C SER A 45 16.81 1.13 40.23
N PHE A 46 16.84 0.42 41.36
CA PHE A 46 18.06 -0.08 42.01
C PHE A 46 18.16 -1.59 41.76
N VAL A 47 19.09 -1.96 40.88
CA VAL A 47 19.38 -3.32 40.43
C VAL A 47 20.53 -3.86 41.28
N PRO A 48 20.36 -4.85 42.17
CA PRO A 48 21.48 -5.47 42.86
C PRO A 48 22.34 -6.28 41.89
N ALA A 49 23.65 -6.35 42.14
CA ALA A 49 24.58 -7.23 41.41
C ALA A 49 24.36 -8.71 41.76
N ALA A 50 23.83 -9.01 42.96
CA ALA A 50 23.43 -10.35 43.36
C ALA A 50 22.14 -10.78 42.63
N ILE A 51 22.18 -11.93 41.97
CA ILE A 51 21.08 -12.44 41.14
C ILE A 51 19.81 -12.74 41.98
N ASP A 52 19.99 -13.20 43.22
CA ASP A 52 18.89 -13.64 44.07
C ASP A 52 18.30 -12.52 44.97
N ALA A 53 19.00 -11.39 45.11
CA ALA A 53 18.51 -10.23 45.86
C ALA A 53 17.44 -9.49 45.04
N PRO A 54 16.35 -8.96 45.62
CA PRO A 54 15.28 -8.31 44.86
C PRO A 54 15.71 -6.97 44.23
N LEU A 55 15.13 -6.62 43.08
CA LEU A 55 15.28 -5.29 42.47
C LEU A 55 14.22 -4.36 43.04
N TYR A 56 14.55 -3.07 43.19
CA TYR A 56 13.63 -2.04 43.67
C TYR A 56 13.38 -1.01 42.58
N ARG A 57 12.12 -0.63 42.34
CA ARG A 57 11.72 0.37 41.35
C ARG A 57 10.83 1.43 42.01
N ILE A 58 11.19 2.70 41.83
CA ILE A 58 10.45 3.86 42.34
C ILE A 58 9.90 4.62 41.12
N ALA A 59 8.60 4.83 41.05
CA ALA A 59 8.03 5.75 40.06
C ALA A 59 8.40 7.19 40.43
N LEU A 60 8.77 8.02 39.46
CA LEU A 60 9.16 9.42 39.70
C LEU A 60 8.02 10.23 40.32
N THR A 61 6.76 9.85 40.06
CA THR A 61 5.56 10.43 40.69
C THR A 61 5.40 10.09 42.18
N ASP A 62 6.04 9.02 42.67
CA ASP A 62 6.06 8.61 44.08
C ASP A 62 7.34 9.04 44.82
N MET A 63 8.30 9.63 44.09
CA MET A 63 9.57 10.11 44.60
C MET A 63 9.42 11.53 45.17
N ASN A 64 9.99 11.78 46.35
CA ASN A 64 9.97 13.10 46.97
C ASN A 64 11.18 13.95 46.55
N GLY A 65 12.30 13.32 46.18
CA GLY A 65 13.51 14.00 45.70
C GLY A 65 14.75 13.11 45.71
N ILE A 66 15.80 13.63 45.06
CA ILE A 66 17.17 13.14 45.09
C ILE A 66 18.06 14.27 45.64
N GLU A 67 18.95 13.97 46.58
CA GLU A 67 19.76 14.99 47.27
C GLU A 67 21.22 14.55 47.48
N ASP A 68 22.13 15.53 47.41
CA ASP A 68 23.51 15.40 47.87
C ASP A 68 23.55 15.46 49.40
N VAL A 69 23.86 14.34 50.06
CA VAL A 69 23.97 14.27 51.53
C VAL A 69 25.38 14.67 51.97
N ASP A 70 26.39 14.19 51.26
CA ASP A 70 27.78 14.57 51.46
C ASP A 70 28.55 14.42 50.13
N ARG A 71 28.70 15.55 49.43
CA ARG A 71 29.36 15.63 48.12
C ARG A 71 30.87 15.32 48.20
N ALA A 72 31.50 15.48 49.37
CA ALA A 72 32.95 15.24 49.53
C ALA A 72 33.29 13.74 49.53
N ILE A 73 32.34 12.88 49.89
CA ILE A 73 32.48 11.41 49.90
C ILE A 73 31.58 10.71 48.87
N GLY A 74 30.99 11.47 47.93
CA GLY A 74 30.08 10.98 46.91
C GLY A 74 28.86 10.26 47.48
N LYS A 75 28.25 10.77 48.56
CA LYS A 75 27.08 10.17 49.22
C LYS A 75 25.82 10.96 48.90
N HIS A 76 24.83 10.26 48.37
CA HIS A 76 23.58 10.79 47.87
C HIS A 76 22.39 10.02 48.47
N ARG A 77 21.19 10.58 48.38
CA ARG A 77 19.96 9.95 48.91
C ARG A 77 18.78 10.14 47.96
N VAL A 78 17.98 9.08 47.84
CA VAL A 78 16.63 9.08 47.25
C VAL A 78 15.63 8.85 48.39
N THR A 79 14.52 9.59 48.35
CA THR A 79 13.37 9.35 49.24
C THR A 79 12.09 9.18 48.41
N ALA A 80 11.27 8.19 48.75
CA ALA A 80 10.03 7.88 48.03
C ALA A 80 8.93 7.39 48.97
N LYS A 81 7.67 7.57 48.58
CA LYS A 81 6.47 7.17 49.34
C LYS A 81 6.04 5.73 49.07
N VAL A 82 6.33 5.24 47.86
CA VAL A 82 5.94 3.94 47.33
C VAL A 82 7.11 3.39 46.55
N HIS A 83 7.36 2.09 46.67
CA HIS A 83 8.35 1.38 45.86
C HIS A 83 7.82 0.01 45.43
N THR A 84 8.33 -0.50 44.32
CA THR A 84 7.96 -1.82 43.78
C THR A 84 9.14 -2.76 43.86
N VAL A 85 8.95 -3.90 44.50
CA VAL A 85 9.94 -4.95 44.69
C VAL A 85 9.74 -6.03 43.62
N ILE A 86 10.80 -6.32 42.87
CA ILE A 86 10.82 -7.31 41.79
C ILE A 86 11.87 -8.38 42.10
N SER A 87 11.42 -9.46 42.75
CA SER A 87 12.26 -10.62 43.07
C SER A 87 12.43 -11.56 41.85
N ASN A 88 11.41 -11.67 41.00
CA ASN A 88 11.45 -12.47 39.78
C ASN A 88 10.74 -11.70 38.64
N PRO A 89 11.41 -11.37 37.52
CA PRO A 89 10.81 -10.61 36.41
C PRO A 89 9.65 -11.33 35.70
N ARG A 90 9.45 -12.63 35.95
CA ARG A 90 8.42 -13.47 35.33
C ARG A 90 7.20 -13.70 36.23
N GLN A 91 7.12 -13.02 37.37
CA GLN A 91 6.04 -13.12 38.34
C GLN A 91 5.51 -11.71 38.67
N PRO A 92 4.29 -11.58 39.22
CA PRO A 92 3.74 -10.29 39.63
C PRO A 92 4.66 -9.54 40.60
N PHE A 93 4.80 -8.23 40.38
CA PHE A 93 5.65 -7.34 41.17
C PHE A 93 4.92 -6.91 42.46
N ASN A 94 5.68 -6.76 43.54
CA ASN A 94 5.12 -6.40 44.84
C ASN A 94 5.24 -4.90 45.12
N THR A 95 4.14 -4.15 45.07
CA THR A 95 4.13 -2.71 45.37
C THR A 95 3.93 -2.45 46.86
N VAL A 96 4.95 -1.89 47.51
CA VAL A 96 4.98 -1.54 48.93
C VAL A 96 4.65 -0.04 49.10
N LYS A 97 3.60 0.26 49.85
CA LYS A 97 3.10 1.64 50.10
C LYS A 97 3.64 2.23 51.41
N THR A 98 4.91 1.99 51.69
CA THR A 98 5.61 2.50 52.87
C THR A 98 6.76 3.40 52.39
N PRO A 99 6.97 4.58 53.00
CA PRO A 99 8.09 5.42 52.65
C PRO A 99 9.42 4.67 52.78
N VAL A 100 10.33 4.88 51.82
CA VAL A 100 11.66 4.26 51.80
C VAL A 100 12.73 5.32 51.61
N ILE A 101 13.87 5.13 52.28
CA ILE A 101 15.06 5.96 52.14
C ILE A 101 16.19 5.10 51.58
N ILE A 102 16.75 5.52 50.45
CA ILE A 102 17.85 4.81 49.77
C ILE A 102 19.06 5.73 49.78
N ASN A 103 20.10 5.38 50.53
CA ASN A 103 21.38 6.10 50.47
C ASN A 103 22.31 5.36 49.50
N PHE A 104 22.96 6.07 48.59
CA PHE A 104 23.87 5.47 47.60
C PHE A 104 25.16 6.27 47.44
N LYS A 105 26.17 5.62 46.84
CA LYS A 105 27.49 6.17 46.54
C LYS A 105 27.92 5.88 45.12
N MET A 106 28.49 6.87 44.44
CA MET A 106 29.02 6.81 43.07
C MET A 106 30.00 7.95 42.79
N ASP A 107 30.55 8.02 41.57
CA ASP A 107 31.45 9.12 41.16
C ASP A 107 30.71 10.47 41.13
N THR A 108 31.40 11.55 41.49
CA THR A 108 30.83 12.91 41.56
C THR A 108 30.36 13.46 40.22
N THR A 109 30.96 13.04 39.11
CA THR A 109 30.61 13.48 37.75
C THR A 109 29.30 12.83 37.32
N ASP A 110 29.24 11.51 37.43
CA ASP A 110 28.06 10.71 37.12
C ASP A 110 26.90 11.06 38.06
N ALA A 111 27.16 11.32 39.35
CA ALA A 111 26.15 11.76 40.31
C ALA A 111 25.54 13.11 39.92
N THR A 112 26.37 14.09 39.52
CA THR A 112 25.88 15.41 39.10
C THR A 112 24.95 15.26 37.89
N ARG A 113 25.36 14.49 36.87
CA ARG A 113 24.53 14.19 35.69
C ARG A 113 23.23 13.47 36.06
N LEU A 114 23.29 12.42 36.88
CA LEU A 114 22.11 11.68 37.33
C LEU A 114 21.12 12.60 38.06
N ILE A 115 21.59 13.46 38.96
CA ILE A 115 20.76 14.38 39.76
C ILE A 115 20.10 15.43 38.87
N GLU A 116 20.84 16.05 37.95
CA GLU A 116 20.28 17.03 36.99
C GLU A 116 19.23 16.40 36.07
N THR A 117 19.49 15.17 35.59
CA THR A 117 18.54 14.44 34.75
C THR A 117 17.29 14.03 35.52
N VAL A 118 17.44 13.51 36.74
CA VAL A 118 16.30 13.15 37.61
C VAL A 118 15.49 14.40 37.99
N ALA A 119 16.12 15.53 38.29
CA ALA A 119 15.41 16.79 38.58
C ALA A 119 14.54 17.24 37.39
N ARG A 120 15.10 17.28 36.17
CA ARG A 120 14.34 17.58 34.94
C ARG A 120 13.14 16.64 34.75
N LEU A 121 13.32 15.34 35.04
CA LEU A 121 12.25 14.35 34.91
C LEU A 121 11.20 14.43 36.02
N LEU A 122 11.58 14.86 37.24
CA LEU A 122 10.63 15.15 38.33
C LEU A 122 9.76 16.37 37.99
N ASP A 123 10.34 17.43 37.43
CA ASP A 123 9.59 18.60 36.94
C ASP A 123 8.56 18.20 35.86
N ILE A 124 8.94 17.30 34.95
CA ILE A 124 8.06 16.73 33.92
C ILE A 124 6.99 15.81 34.54
N ALA A 125 7.36 14.99 35.53
CA ALA A 125 6.44 14.10 36.24
C ALA A 125 5.42 14.86 37.13
N ALA A 126 5.72 16.10 37.52
CA ALA A 126 4.80 16.99 38.20
C ALA A 126 3.76 17.64 37.26
N GLN A 127 3.99 17.67 35.94
CA GLN A 127 3.03 18.24 34.98
C GLN A 127 1.82 17.34 34.74
N ASP A 128 0.72 17.96 34.28
CA ASP A 128 -0.47 17.26 33.82
C ASP A 128 -0.17 16.22 32.72
N TRP A 129 -0.91 15.10 32.76
CA TRP A 129 -0.73 13.97 31.85
C TRP A 129 -0.74 14.36 30.36
N SER A 130 -1.59 15.32 29.98
CA SER A 130 -1.71 15.80 28.60
C SER A 130 -0.46 16.50 28.08
N VAL A 131 0.32 17.15 28.95
CA VAL A 131 1.54 17.89 28.59
C VAL A 131 2.78 17.01 28.73
N ARG A 132 2.78 16.10 29.73
CA ARG A 132 3.90 15.22 30.06
C ARG A 132 4.42 14.42 28.87
N ALA A 133 3.53 13.89 28.03
CA ALA A 133 3.92 13.09 26.87
C ALA A 133 4.75 13.88 25.83
N ASP A 134 4.38 15.14 25.58
CA ASP A 134 5.11 16.01 24.65
C ASP A 134 6.46 16.47 25.25
N LEU A 135 6.52 16.72 26.56
CA LEU A 135 7.77 17.04 27.25
C LEU A 135 8.76 15.87 27.28
N ILE A 136 8.29 14.64 27.55
CA ILE A 136 9.13 13.43 27.46
C ILE A 136 9.63 13.23 26.04
N LYS A 137 8.77 13.44 25.03
CA LYS A 137 9.16 13.35 23.63
C LYS A 137 10.23 14.38 23.26
N GLN A 138 10.05 15.64 23.66
CA GLN A 138 11.05 16.69 23.43
C GLN A 138 12.38 16.36 24.13
N PHE A 139 12.33 15.93 25.39
CA PHE A 139 13.50 15.47 26.13
C PHE A 139 14.27 14.39 25.36
N LEU A 140 13.58 13.35 24.87
CA LEU A 140 14.21 12.27 24.10
C LEU A 140 14.81 12.77 22.76
N THR A 141 14.13 13.68 22.08
CA THR A 141 14.66 14.32 20.85
C THR A 141 15.94 15.12 21.15
N ASP A 142 15.96 15.89 22.23
CA ASP A 142 17.12 16.69 22.64
C ASP A 142 18.32 15.80 23.01
N GLU A 143 18.11 14.70 23.74
CA GLU A 143 19.18 13.76 24.08
C GLU A 143 19.71 12.99 22.86
N VAL A 144 18.85 12.55 21.93
CA VAL A 144 19.30 11.99 20.63
C VAL A 144 20.13 13.01 19.87
N ALA A 145 19.71 14.28 19.83
CA ALA A 145 20.42 15.35 19.14
C ALA A 145 21.82 15.63 19.72
N ARG A 146 22.00 15.46 21.04
CA ARG A 146 23.27 15.68 21.75
C ARG A 146 24.30 14.56 21.60
N THR A 147 23.87 13.33 21.34
CA THR A 147 24.77 12.16 21.20
C THR A 147 25.06 11.93 19.71
N PRO A 148 26.20 12.39 19.14
CA PRO A 148 26.57 12.10 17.76
C PRO A 148 26.93 10.62 17.58
N PHE A 149 26.93 10.14 16.33
CA PHE A 149 27.41 8.79 16.01
C PHE A 149 28.90 8.62 16.35
N ASP A 150 29.24 7.54 17.05
CA ASP A 150 30.63 7.17 17.36
C ASP A 150 31.33 6.64 16.11
N THR A 151 32.09 7.50 15.44
CA THR A 151 32.84 7.14 14.24
C THR A 151 33.98 6.15 14.49
N THR A 152 34.38 5.90 15.75
CA THR A 152 35.46 4.94 16.06
C THR A 152 35.07 3.48 15.83
N VAL A 153 33.77 3.18 15.77
CA VAL A 153 33.25 1.82 15.49
C VAL A 153 33.29 1.46 13.99
N LEU A 154 33.54 2.43 13.12
CA LEU A 154 33.61 2.23 11.67
C LEU A 154 34.80 1.33 11.30
N ARG A 155 34.57 0.39 10.38
CA ARG A 155 35.63 -0.52 9.91
C ARG A 155 36.44 0.12 8.78
N ALA A 156 37.66 -0.39 8.57
CA ALA A 156 38.56 0.11 7.52
C ALA A 156 37.88 0.20 6.14
N GLY A 157 37.93 1.40 5.54
CA GLY A 157 37.31 1.71 4.26
C GLY A 157 35.77 1.70 4.27
N GLU A 158 35.13 1.85 5.44
CA GLU A 158 33.73 2.25 5.54
C GLU A 158 33.60 3.77 5.53
N SER A 159 32.58 4.28 4.83
CA SER A 159 32.22 5.69 4.78
C SER A 159 30.71 5.84 5.02
N ILE A 160 30.32 6.79 5.86
CA ILE A 160 28.91 7.14 6.09
C ILE A 160 28.32 7.70 4.80
N ILE A 161 27.11 7.25 4.46
CA ILE A 161 26.30 7.69 3.32
C ILE A 161 25.09 8.49 3.83
N GLU A 162 24.36 7.92 4.81
CA GLU A 162 23.16 8.52 5.40
C GLU A 162 23.20 8.37 6.93
N GLU A 163 22.72 9.39 7.66
CA GLU A 163 22.51 9.36 9.11
C GLU A 163 21.17 10.02 9.45
N HIS A 164 20.32 9.31 10.20
CA HIS A 164 19.00 9.81 10.63
C HIS A 164 18.71 9.47 12.10
N ALA A 165 17.92 10.30 12.76
CA ALA A 165 17.29 9.92 14.03
C ALA A 165 16.24 8.83 13.78
N ALA A 166 16.25 7.79 14.63
CA ALA A 166 15.32 6.67 14.54
C ALA A 166 15.06 6.06 15.92
N THR A 167 13.89 5.45 16.08
CA THR A 167 13.56 4.58 17.21
C THR A 167 13.66 3.14 16.74
N TYR A 168 14.51 2.34 17.38
CA TYR A 168 14.52 0.89 17.21
C TYR A 168 13.35 0.29 17.99
N VAL A 169 12.50 -0.45 17.29
CA VAL A 169 11.23 -1.02 17.78
C VAL A 169 11.42 -2.51 18.05
N ILE A 170 11.11 -2.90 19.28
CA ILE A 170 11.12 -4.27 19.79
C ILE A 170 9.75 -4.48 20.47
N ALA A 171 9.31 -5.72 20.71
CA ALA A 171 8.00 -5.98 21.29
C ALA A 171 7.78 -5.23 22.64
N LEU A 172 6.81 -4.31 22.66
CA LEU A 172 6.52 -3.34 23.74
C LEU A 172 7.67 -2.39 24.14
N LEU A 173 8.77 -2.35 23.37
CA LEU A 173 9.99 -1.62 23.70
C LEU A 173 10.43 -0.68 22.57
N ARG A 174 10.99 0.46 22.96
CA ARG A 174 11.40 1.55 22.08
C ARG A 174 12.76 2.05 22.55
N ILE A 175 13.73 2.04 21.67
CA ILE A 175 15.08 2.56 21.95
C ILE A 175 15.33 3.71 20.98
N SER A 176 15.34 4.95 21.48
CA SER A 176 15.66 6.12 20.68
C SER A 176 17.16 6.20 20.40
N GLY A 177 17.52 6.60 19.18
CA GLY A 177 18.92 6.64 18.76
C GLY A 177 19.08 7.15 17.32
N ARG A 178 20.16 6.71 16.68
CA ARG A 178 20.53 7.07 15.32
C ARG A 178 20.74 5.82 14.48
N ILE A 179 20.25 5.86 13.25
CA ILE A 179 20.52 4.86 12.22
C ILE A 179 21.51 5.45 11.22
N VAL A 180 22.57 4.70 10.92
CA VAL A 180 23.66 5.14 10.04
C VAL A 180 23.90 4.09 8.97
N VAL A 181 23.82 4.49 7.70
CA VAL A 181 24.11 3.63 6.56
C VAL A 181 25.51 3.97 6.06
N THR A 182 26.37 2.96 5.95
CA THR A 182 27.67 3.07 5.26
C THR A 182 27.65 2.30 3.95
N ASN A 183 28.72 2.41 3.16
CA ASN A 183 28.95 1.57 1.98
C ASN A 183 29.15 0.05 2.25
N LYS A 184 29.08 -0.42 3.50
CA LYS A 184 29.25 -1.86 3.86
C LYS A 184 28.33 -2.37 4.98
N ALA A 185 27.78 -1.49 5.81
CA ALA A 185 26.96 -1.87 6.97
C ALA A 185 25.83 -0.89 7.25
N LEU A 186 24.76 -1.42 7.83
CA LEU A 186 23.76 -0.67 8.57
C LEU A 186 24.17 -0.66 10.04
N TYR A 187 24.16 0.50 10.66
CA TYR A 187 24.43 0.68 12.08
C TYR A 187 23.20 1.27 12.79
N PHE A 188 23.01 0.90 14.05
CA PHE A 188 22.13 1.61 14.97
C PHE A 188 22.89 1.89 16.26
N GLN A 189 22.89 3.15 16.70
CA GLN A 189 23.45 3.59 17.97
C GLN A 189 22.31 4.11 18.84
N ALA A 190 22.06 3.48 19.99
CA ALA A 190 21.17 4.04 20.99
C ALA A 190 21.72 5.40 21.48
N ALA A 191 20.83 6.37 21.73
CA ALA A 191 21.22 7.63 22.39
C ALA A 191 21.67 7.41 23.85
N HIS A 192 21.29 6.25 24.39
CA HIS A 192 21.29 5.87 25.80
C HIS A 192 21.78 4.42 25.93
N ALA A 193 22.99 4.22 26.45
CA ALA A 193 23.63 2.90 26.48
C ALA A 193 23.17 2.06 27.70
N VAL A 194 22.57 0.90 27.43
CA VAL A 194 22.21 -0.12 28.42
C VAL A 194 23.46 -0.88 28.89
N THR A 195 24.45 -1.09 28.01
CA THR A 195 25.66 -1.89 28.32
C THR A 195 26.95 -1.30 27.74
N GLY A 196 27.11 0.02 27.84
CA GLY A 196 28.40 0.72 27.69
C GLY A 196 29.01 0.76 26.29
N ASN A 197 28.45 0.04 25.30
CA ASN A 197 28.80 0.21 23.90
C ASN A 197 27.68 -0.33 22.99
N ASP A 198 26.62 0.45 22.86
CA ASP A 198 25.32 0.05 22.31
C ASP A 198 25.20 0.34 20.80
N VAL A 199 26.31 0.30 20.07
CA VAL A 199 26.31 0.40 18.61
C VAL A 199 26.19 -0.99 17.98
N VAL A 200 25.02 -1.26 17.39
CA VAL A 200 24.77 -2.48 16.61
C VAL A 200 25.24 -2.27 15.18
N ARG A 201 25.78 -3.35 14.57
CA ARG A 201 26.25 -3.37 13.19
C ARG A 201 25.73 -4.61 12.45
N TRP A 202 24.93 -4.38 11.40
CA TRP A 202 24.52 -5.41 10.45
C TRP A 202 25.25 -5.21 9.12
N SER A 203 25.93 -6.24 8.62
CA SER A 203 26.57 -6.16 7.29
C SER A 203 25.50 -6.10 6.20
N LEU A 204 25.64 -5.21 5.20
CA LEU A 204 24.63 -5.09 4.12
C LEU A 204 24.51 -6.38 3.32
N ARG A 205 25.60 -7.16 3.21
CA ARG A 205 25.62 -8.52 2.64
C ARG A 205 24.69 -9.53 3.33
N ASN A 206 24.31 -9.28 4.59
CA ASN A 206 23.42 -10.16 5.34
C ASN A 206 21.96 -9.72 5.22
N ILE A 207 21.70 -8.49 4.75
CA ILE A 207 20.34 -7.99 4.51
C ILE A 207 19.82 -8.64 3.23
N VAL A 208 18.67 -9.32 3.33
CA VAL A 208 18.05 -10.05 2.21
C VAL A 208 16.75 -9.43 1.72
N GLY A 209 16.11 -8.60 2.55
CA GLY A 209 14.87 -7.93 2.19
C GLY A 209 14.57 -6.73 3.06
N GLN A 210 13.61 -5.91 2.63
CA GLN A 210 13.08 -4.80 3.43
C GLN A 210 11.59 -4.55 3.14
N LEU A 211 10.87 -4.04 4.14
CA LEU A 211 9.46 -3.63 4.06
C LEU A 211 9.27 -2.24 4.64
N ARG A 212 8.54 -1.39 3.92
CA ARG A 212 8.04 -0.11 4.43
C ARG A 212 6.83 -0.37 5.31
N GLN A 213 7.02 -0.32 6.62
CA GLN A 213 5.97 -0.56 7.60
C GLN A 213 5.24 0.73 8.00
N ARG A 214 4.08 0.58 8.64
CA ARG A 214 3.47 1.66 9.44
C ARG A 214 3.97 1.55 10.87
N TYR A 215 4.04 2.65 11.61
CA TYR A 215 4.22 2.66 13.06
C TYR A 215 3.20 3.67 13.62
N ALA A 216 2.41 3.28 14.63
CA ALA A 216 1.32 4.11 15.17
C ALA A 216 0.40 4.71 14.07
N MET A 217 -0.03 3.89 13.10
CA MET A 217 -0.84 4.32 11.94
C MET A 217 -0.19 5.41 11.05
N ARG A 218 1.14 5.50 11.04
CA ARG A 218 1.91 6.41 10.16
C ARG A 218 2.91 5.62 9.32
N HIS A 219 3.00 5.89 8.01
CA HIS A 219 4.01 5.30 7.12
C HIS A 219 5.44 5.83 7.37
N VAL A 220 5.98 5.59 8.56
CA VAL A 220 7.35 5.96 8.98
C VAL A 220 8.18 4.76 9.44
N GLY A 221 7.67 3.53 9.26
CA GLY A 221 8.39 2.31 9.61
C GLY A 221 9.26 1.77 8.47
N LEU A 222 10.35 1.11 8.85
CA LEU A 222 11.19 0.28 7.98
C LEU A 222 11.60 -0.98 8.72
N GLU A 223 11.17 -2.14 8.24
CA GLU A 223 11.64 -3.44 8.73
C GLU A 223 12.63 -4.04 7.73
N VAL A 224 13.78 -4.47 8.22
CA VAL A 224 14.92 -4.97 7.45
C VAL A 224 15.16 -6.42 7.83
N PHE A 225 15.17 -7.31 6.84
CA PHE A 225 15.24 -8.75 7.02
C PHE A 225 16.65 -9.27 6.76
N LEU A 226 17.13 -10.13 7.66
CA LEU A 226 18.51 -10.57 7.75
C LEU A 226 18.65 -12.07 7.46
N SER A 227 19.84 -12.48 7.05
CA SER A 227 20.25 -13.87 6.83
C SER A 227 21.62 -14.17 7.46
N GLY A 228 21.87 -15.45 7.73
CA GLY A 228 23.05 -15.93 8.45
C GLY A 228 22.80 -16.17 9.94
N PRO A 229 23.73 -16.81 10.68
CA PRO A 229 23.57 -17.03 12.12
C PRO A 229 23.31 -15.69 12.83
N GLN A 230 22.46 -15.71 13.86
CA GLN A 230 22.29 -14.56 14.76
C GLN A 230 23.68 -14.13 15.23
N GLY A 231 24.11 -12.96 14.75
CA GLY A 231 25.40 -12.43 15.13
C GLY A 231 25.36 -12.09 16.61
N SER A 232 26.45 -12.39 17.32
CA SER A 232 26.67 -11.99 18.71
C SER A 232 26.83 -10.48 18.81
N TYR A 233 25.73 -9.75 18.65
CA TYR A 233 25.66 -8.30 18.60
C TYR A 233 24.87 -7.80 19.81
N ASN A 234 25.60 -7.17 20.73
CA ASN A 234 25.19 -6.91 22.11
C ASN A 234 24.24 -5.73 22.27
N VAL A 235 23.09 -5.69 21.58
CA VAL A 235 21.94 -4.93 22.07
C VAL A 235 20.92 -5.92 22.59
N VAL A 236 21.04 -6.13 23.91
CA VAL A 236 20.14 -6.80 24.85
C VAL A 236 19.41 -8.02 24.29
N ASP A 237 19.81 -9.20 24.76
CA ASP A 237 19.35 -10.55 24.39
C ASP A 237 17.87 -10.80 24.80
N LEU A 238 16.96 -10.01 24.22
CA LEU A 238 15.62 -9.74 24.75
C LEU A 238 14.50 -10.60 24.18
N ASP A 239 14.73 -11.32 23.08
CA ASP A 239 13.62 -11.97 22.38
C ASP A 239 13.81 -13.45 22.00
N PRO A 240 13.97 -14.33 23.00
CA PRO A 240 13.76 -15.78 22.85
C PRO A 240 12.27 -16.16 22.93
N VAL A 241 11.34 -15.20 23.02
CA VAL A 241 9.90 -15.41 23.15
C VAL A 241 9.24 -15.32 21.79
N PHE A 242 9.43 -14.18 21.11
CA PHE A 242 9.07 -14.00 19.72
C PHE A 242 10.17 -14.59 18.84
N ASP A 243 10.60 -15.84 19.11
CA ASP A 243 11.51 -16.56 18.23
C ASP A 243 10.80 -16.94 16.93
N PHE A 244 10.87 -15.93 16.08
CA PHE A 244 10.55 -15.82 14.68
C PHE A 244 10.99 -17.10 13.92
N ALA A 245 11.99 -17.87 14.38
CA ALA A 245 12.49 -19.10 13.72
C ALA A 245 11.42 -20.15 13.45
N SER A 246 10.41 -20.26 14.32
CA SER A 246 9.28 -21.18 14.13
C SER A 246 8.37 -20.79 12.94
N CYS A 247 8.37 -19.51 12.55
CA CYS A 247 7.50 -18.92 11.55
C CYS A 247 8.28 -18.19 10.42
N LYS A 248 9.60 -18.40 10.28
CA LYS A 248 10.52 -17.75 9.29
C LYS A 248 10.29 -18.13 7.81
N SER A 249 9.09 -18.58 7.44
CA SER A 249 8.80 -18.98 6.06
C SER A 249 8.81 -17.83 5.05
N ILE A 250 8.84 -16.57 5.49
CA ILE A 250 8.83 -15.38 4.61
C ILE A 250 10.07 -15.22 3.71
N ALA A 251 11.05 -16.13 3.74
CA ALA A 251 12.23 -16.07 2.87
C ALA A 251 11.86 -16.05 1.36
N PHE A 252 10.80 -16.77 0.96
CA PHE A 252 10.33 -16.76 -0.42
C PHE A 252 9.81 -15.37 -0.86
N LEU A 253 9.33 -14.53 0.06
CA LEU A 253 8.80 -13.19 -0.23
C LEU A 253 9.89 -12.30 -0.84
N PHE A 254 11.15 -12.46 -0.43
CA PHE A 254 12.30 -11.74 -0.98
C PHE A 254 13.09 -12.57 -2.01
N GLY A 255 12.64 -13.79 -2.32
CA GLY A 255 13.42 -14.76 -3.10
C GLY A 255 14.76 -15.10 -2.47
N ALA A 256 14.84 -15.06 -1.13
CA ALA A 256 16.03 -15.36 -0.33
C ALA A 256 16.09 -16.85 0.03
N LYS A 257 17.29 -17.39 0.29
CA LYS A 257 17.46 -18.78 0.75
C LYS A 257 16.94 -19.01 2.17
N SER A 258 17.08 -18.00 3.03
CA SER A 258 16.61 -18.00 4.41
C SER A 258 16.49 -16.56 4.89
N VAL A 259 15.49 -16.29 5.71
CA VAL A 259 15.50 -15.16 6.65
C VAL A 259 15.81 -15.78 8.02
N THR A 260 16.72 -15.19 8.77
CA THR A 260 17.13 -15.64 10.10
C THR A 260 16.77 -14.64 11.21
N ASP A 261 16.49 -13.39 10.85
CA ASP A 261 16.04 -12.34 11.78
C ASP A 261 15.39 -11.15 11.03
N SER A 262 14.73 -10.24 11.76
CA SER A 262 14.36 -8.90 11.28
C SER A 262 14.64 -7.83 12.33
N VAL A 263 14.91 -6.61 11.86
CA VAL A 263 15.10 -5.42 12.70
C VAL A 263 14.17 -4.31 12.23
N TYR A 264 13.49 -3.63 13.15
CA TYR A 264 12.41 -2.71 12.81
C TYR A 264 12.67 -1.31 13.38
N PHE A 265 12.69 -0.30 12.51
CA PHE A 265 12.91 1.10 12.87
C PHE A 265 11.69 1.97 12.56
N ALA A 266 11.38 2.90 13.46
CA ALA A 266 10.42 3.97 13.25
C ALA A 266 11.13 5.33 13.19
N PHE A 267 10.86 6.10 12.13
CA PHE A 267 11.46 7.40 11.86
C PHE A 267 10.51 8.55 12.20
N ASP A 268 11.05 9.77 12.34
CA ASP A 268 10.20 10.96 12.51
C ASP A 268 9.41 11.31 11.24
N THR A 269 10.00 11.07 10.06
CA THR A 269 9.40 11.40 8.76
C THR A 269 9.45 10.24 7.77
N PRO A 270 8.48 10.15 6.82
CA PRO A 270 8.56 9.21 5.71
C PRO A 270 9.81 9.42 4.85
N THR A 271 10.25 10.68 4.68
CA THR A 271 11.43 11.04 3.87
C THR A 271 12.73 10.45 4.43
N ALA A 272 12.97 10.56 5.74
CA ALA A 272 14.14 9.94 6.40
C ALA A 272 14.13 8.40 6.25
N ARG A 273 12.95 7.80 6.44
CA ARG A 273 12.69 6.37 6.22
C ARG A 273 13.00 5.97 4.77
N ASP A 274 12.57 6.75 3.80
CA ASP A 274 12.77 6.47 2.38
C ASP A 274 14.21 6.67 1.91
N ALA A 275 14.95 7.63 2.48
CA ALA A 275 16.38 7.81 2.21
C ALA A 275 17.18 6.56 2.63
N VAL A 276 17.01 6.09 3.88
CA VAL A 276 17.63 4.86 4.37
C VAL A 276 17.22 3.65 3.53
N ALA A 277 15.93 3.49 3.23
CA ALA A 277 15.42 2.39 2.42
C ALA A 277 16.03 2.37 1.00
N ALA A 278 16.20 3.54 0.37
CA ALA A 278 16.83 3.68 -0.95
C ALA A 278 18.30 3.26 -0.95
N MET A 279 19.08 3.66 0.05
CA MET A 279 20.49 3.27 0.16
C MET A 279 20.67 1.75 0.34
N LEU A 280 19.76 1.09 1.08
CA LEU A 280 19.75 -0.36 1.17
C LEU A 280 19.47 -1.04 -0.18
N PHE A 281 18.69 -0.42 -1.07
CA PHE A 281 18.33 -0.96 -2.39
C PHE A 281 19.45 -0.85 -3.43
N GLN A 282 20.20 0.26 -3.47
CA GLN A 282 20.95 0.65 -4.67
C GLN A 282 22.17 -0.23 -4.99
N ASP A 283 22.98 -0.63 -3.99
CA ASP A 283 24.31 -1.21 -4.25
C ASP A 283 24.54 -2.65 -3.72
N HIS A 284 23.55 -3.26 -3.06
CA HIS A 284 23.81 -4.42 -2.19
C HIS A 284 22.93 -5.66 -2.41
N GLY A 285 22.05 -5.63 -3.43
CA GLY A 285 21.21 -6.78 -3.78
C GLY A 285 20.07 -7.08 -2.79
N VAL A 286 19.77 -6.14 -1.88
CA VAL A 286 18.59 -6.20 -1.00
C VAL A 286 17.33 -6.12 -1.86
N ARG A 287 16.44 -7.09 -1.70
CA ARG A 287 15.25 -7.19 -2.54
C ARG A 287 14.02 -6.58 -1.90
N GLY A 288 13.13 -6.07 -2.74
CA GLY A 288 11.77 -5.74 -2.34
C GLY A 288 10.99 -7.04 -2.11
N PRO A 289 9.82 -6.97 -1.46
CA PRO A 289 8.93 -8.11 -1.46
C PRO A 289 8.46 -8.42 -2.88
N MET A 290 8.11 -9.68 -3.12
CA MET A 290 7.44 -10.14 -4.31
C MET A 290 6.14 -9.34 -4.52
N PRO A 291 5.87 -8.85 -5.74
CA PRO A 291 4.60 -8.22 -6.08
C PRO A 291 3.40 -9.08 -5.66
N LEU A 292 2.34 -8.42 -5.17
CA LEU A 292 1.17 -9.09 -4.58
C LEU A 292 0.43 -9.99 -5.58
N ASP A 293 0.40 -9.60 -6.86
CA ASP A 293 -0.14 -10.39 -7.97
C ASP A 293 0.67 -11.67 -8.22
N ALA A 294 2.00 -11.59 -8.26
CA ALA A 294 2.89 -12.74 -8.40
C ALA A 294 2.82 -13.67 -7.17
N LEU A 295 2.73 -13.11 -5.97
CA LEU A 295 2.51 -13.83 -4.72
C LEU A 295 1.17 -14.59 -4.73
N THR A 296 0.10 -13.90 -5.11
CA THR A 296 -1.26 -14.46 -5.22
C THR A 296 -1.33 -15.54 -6.30
N GLY A 297 -0.70 -15.32 -7.46
CA GLY A 297 -0.59 -16.31 -8.52
C GLY A 297 0.12 -17.59 -8.07
N ARG A 298 1.17 -17.49 -7.24
CA ARG A 298 1.81 -18.67 -6.62
C ARG A 298 0.87 -19.41 -5.67
N TRP A 299 0.14 -18.70 -4.81
CA TRP A 299 -0.82 -19.32 -3.91
C TRP A 299 -1.97 -20.00 -4.67
N VAL A 300 -2.60 -19.32 -5.63
CA VAL A 300 -3.70 -19.85 -6.45
C VAL A 300 -3.31 -21.12 -7.22
N GLN A 301 -2.01 -21.27 -7.54
CA GLN A 301 -1.43 -22.43 -8.24
C GLN A 301 -0.90 -23.51 -7.28
N GLY A 302 -1.10 -23.39 -5.96
CA GLY A 302 -0.59 -24.33 -4.96
C GLY A 302 0.94 -24.37 -4.81
N ARG A 303 1.65 -23.30 -5.24
CA ARG A 303 3.13 -23.22 -5.15
C ARG A 303 3.65 -22.68 -3.81
N ILE A 304 2.76 -22.13 -2.99
CA ILE A 304 2.99 -21.76 -1.59
C ILE A 304 1.77 -22.16 -0.77
N SER A 305 1.99 -22.52 0.49
CA SER A 305 0.95 -22.98 1.42
C SER A 305 0.02 -21.84 1.88
N ASN A 306 -1.15 -22.19 2.43
CA ASN A 306 -2.10 -21.21 2.97
C ASN A 306 -1.47 -20.37 4.09
N PHE A 307 -0.70 -21.01 4.98
CA PHE A 307 0.04 -20.30 6.02
C PHE A 307 1.07 -19.33 5.47
N GLU A 308 1.89 -19.75 4.50
CA GLU A 308 2.90 -18.89 3.87
C GLU A 308 2.26 -17.68 3.22
N TYR A 309 1.13 -17.89 2.54
CA TYR A 309 0.39 -16.82 1.90
C TYR A 309 -0.23 -15.84 2.90
N ILE A 310 -0.94 -16.32 3.93
CA ILE A 310 -1.49 -15.47 5.01
C ILE A 310 -0.37 -14.70 5.70
N LEU A 311 0.78 -15.32 5.96
CA LEU A 311 1.90 -14.66 6.60
C LEU A 311 2.49 -13.56 5.70
N ALA A 312 2.66 -13.81 4.41
CA ALA A 312 3.11 -12.80 3.46
C ALA A 312 2.10 -11.64 3.31
N LEU A 313 0.79 -11.93 3.29
CA LEU A 313 -0.27 -10.90 3.31
C LEU A 313 -0.19 -10.05 4.59
N ASN A 314 0.02 -10.67 5.75
CA ASN A 314 0.26 -9.93 7.01
C ASN A 314 1.44 -8.97 6.88
N MET A 315 2.61 -9.46 6.45
CA MET A 315 3.82 -8.63 6.28
C MET A 315 3.59 -7.47 5.30
N LEU A 316 2.96 -7.73 4.14
CA LEU A 316 2.62 -6.71 3.15
C LEU A 316 1.58 -5.70 3.69
N ALA A 317 0.67 -6.14 4.55
CA ALA A 317 -0.38 -5.30 5.14
C ALA A 317 0.08 -4.49 6.37
N GLY A 318 1.39 -4.33 6.57
CA GLY A 318 1.95 -3.53 7.63
C GLY A 318 2.12 -4.25 8.97
N ARG A 319 1.93 -5.58 9.04
CA ARG A 319 2.09 -6.34 10.29
C ARG A 319 3.55 -6.74 10.52
N SER A 320 3.95 -6.86 11.78
CA SER A 320 5.28 -7.31 12.18
C SER A 320 5.25 -8.04 13.52
N PHE A 321 6.11 -9.05 13.70
CA PHE A 321 6.31 -9.67 15.01
C PHE A 321 7.09 -8.76 15.96
N ARG A 322 7.82 -7.75 15.44
CA ARG A 322 8.57 -6.77 16.24
C ARG A 322 7.68 -5.73 16.92
N ASP A 323 6.40 -5.63 16.54
CA ASP A 323 5.45 -4.68 17.12
C ASP A 323 4.10 -5.35 17.42
N VAL A 324 3.87 -5.61 18.71
CA VAL A 324 2.71 -6.33 19.24
C VAL A 324 1.39 -5.57 18.96
N ALA A 325 1.41 -4.24 18.75
CA ALA A 325 0.22 -3.47 18.38
C ALA A 325 -0.27 -3.76 16.96
N GLN A 326 0.61 -4.31 16.12
CA GLN A 326 0.33 -4.74 14.76
C GLN A 326 0.89 -6.15 14.49
N TYR A 327 0.70 -7.05 15.45
CA TYR A 327 1.07 -8.45 15.33
C TYR A 327 0.30 -9.16 14.20
N PRO A 328 0.90 -10.15 13.51
CA PRO A 328 0.21 -10.91 12.47
C PRO A 328 -1.05 -11.61 12.99
N VAL A 329 -2.09 -11.65 12.14
CA VAL A 329 -3.39 -12.24 12.43
C VAL A 329 -3.65 -13.44 11.52
N PHE A 330 -4.21 -14.50 12.09
CA PHE A 330 -4.61 -15.74 11.42
C PHE A 330 -6.06 -16.09 11.76
N PRO A 331 -6.81 -16.75 10.87
CA PRO A 331 -8.19 -17.14 11.14
C PRO A 331 -8.26 -18.21 12.24
N TRP A 332 -9.32 -18.20 13.04
CA TRP A 332 -9.90 -19.46 13.52
C TRP A 332 -10.36 -20.30 12.31
N VAL A 333 -9.85 -21.52 12.17
CA VAL A 333 -10.20 -22.43 11.06
C VAL A 333 -11.22 -23.49 11.49
N LEU A 334 -11.03 -24.10 12.67
CA LEU A 334 -11.96 -25.08 13.23
C LEU A 334 -12.98 -24.40 14.16
N GLN A 335 -14.12 -25.06 14.34
CA GLN A 335 -15.16 -24.71 15.31
C GLN A 335 -15.50 -25.83 16.31
N ASP A 336 -14.97 -27.05 16.11
CA ASP A 336 -15.11 -28.15 17.07
C ASP A 336 -13.85 -28.28 17.93
N TYR A 337 -14.02 -28.02 19.22
CA TYR A 337 -12.99 -28.15 20.26
C TYR A 337 -13.48 -29.02 21.43
N THR A 338 -14.52 -29.84 21.21
CA THR A 338 -15.23 -30.60 22.25
C THR A 338 -15.38 -32.09 21.92
N SER A 339 -15.36 -32.48 20.63
CA SER A 339 -15.42 -33.89 20.24
C SER A 339 -14.13 -34.65 20.62
N THR A 340 -14.27 -35.96 20.81
CA THR A 340 -13.16 -36.88 21.09
C THR A 340 -12.27 -37.16 19.88
N GLU A 341 -12.80 -36.96 18.67
CA GLU A 341 -12.09 -37.15 17.40
C GLU A 341 -12.32 -35.93 16.50
N LEU A 342 -11.40 -35.70 15.56
CA LEU A 342 -11.45 -34.59 14.60
C LEU A 342 -11.37 -35.14 13.17
N ASP A 343 -12.50 -35.16 12.48
CA ASP A 343 -12.56 -35.50 11.05
C ASP A 343 -12.45 -34.23 10.20
N LEU A 344 -11.28 -34.04 9.57
CA LEU A 344 -11.04 -32.94 8.62
C LEU A 344 -11.78 -33.12 7.28
N GLY A 345 -12.45 -34.26 7.06
CA GLY A 345 -13.36 -34.52 5.96
C GLY A 345 -14.78 -33.96 6.15
N ASP A 346 -15.27 -33.78 7.39
CA ASP A 346 -16.60 -33.19 7.65
C ASP A 346 -16.56 -31.65 7.56
N PRO A 347 -17.27 -31.01 6.60
CA PRO A 347 -17.36 -29.55 6.54
C PRO A 347 -17.84 -28.89 7.84
N LYS A 348 -18.53 -29.60 8.72
CA LYS A 348 -19.03 -29.08 10.01
C LYS A 348 -17.94 -28.79 11.03
N VAL A 349 -16.75 -29.40 10.96
CA VAL A 349 -15.68 -29.06 11.91
C VAL A 349 -15.06 -27.69 11.63
N TYR A 350 -15.33 -27.09 10.46
CA TYR A 350 -14.77 -25.82 10.02
C TYR A 350 -15.65 -24.62 10.35
N ARG A 351 -15.01 -23.51 10.73
CA ARG A 351 -15.63 -22.19 10.86
C ARG A 351 -16.02 -21.67 9.47
N ASP A 352 -17.15 -20.97 9.41
CA ASP A 352 -17.52 -20.16 8.26
C ASP A 352 -16.55 -18.98 8.10
N LEU A 353 -15.63 -19.10 7.14
CA LEU A 353 -14.61 -18.10 6.81
C LEU A 353 -15.18 -16.88 6.06
N SER A 354 -16.44 -16.91 5.60
CA SER A 354 -17.09 -15.76 4.96
C SER A 354 -17.63 -14.72 5.95
N LYS A 355 -17.49 -14.97 7.26
CA LYS A 355 -18.02 -14.11 8.34
C LYS A 355 -16.90 -13.72 9.30
N PRO A 356 -16.88 -12.49 9.83
CA PRO A 356 -16.04 -12.18 10.99
C PRO A 356 -16.57 -12.91 12.24
N ILE A 357 -15.70 -13.13 13.23
CA ILE A 357 -16.02 -13.80 14.50
C ILE A 357 -17.29 -13.22 15.15
N GLY A 358 -17.41 -11.89 15.18
CA GLY A 358 -18.58 -11.19 15.72
C GLY A 358 -19.92 -11.53 15.06
N ALA A 359 -19.91 -12.05 13.83
CA ALA A 359 -21.09 -12.37 13.02
C ALA A 359 -21.44 -13.88 12.99
N LEU A 360 -20.66 -14.76 13.63
CA LEU A 360 -20.95 -16.20 13.70
C LEU A 360 -22.19 -16.52 14.56
N ASN A 361 -22.34 -15.84 15.70
CA ASN A 361 -23.51 -15.96 16.56
C ASN A 361 -24.55 -14.90 16.16
N LYS A 362 -25.70 -15.36 15.64
CA LYS A 362 -26.77 -14.49 15.13
C LYS A 362 -27.36 -13.56 16.21
N ASP A 363 -27.70 -14.10 17.38
CA ASP A 363 -28.34 -13.33 18.46
C ASP A 363 -27.38 -12.28 19.05
N ARG A 364 -26.06 -12.56 19.02
CA ARG A 364 -25.03 -11.57 19.35
C ARG A 364 -24.88 -10.51 18.26
N LEU A 365 -24.89 -10.91 16.98
CA LEU A 365 -24.83 -9.99 15.84
C LEU A 365 -26.00 -9.01 15.83
N ASP A 366 -27.22 -9.47 16.08
CA ASP A 366 -28.40 -8.61 16.10
C ASP A 366 -28.36 -7.60 17.27
N ARG A 367 -27.76 -7.96 18.42
CA ARG A 367 -27.44 -7.00 19.49
C ARG A 367 -26.37 -5.97 19.08
N PHE A 368 -25.32 -6.38 18.36
CA PHE A 368 -24.33 -5.43 17.82
C PHE A 368 -24.95 -4.45 16.81
N ARG A 369 -25.85 -4.94 15.94
CA ARG A 369 -26.60 -4.10 14.99
C ARG A 369 -27.51 -3.11 15.70
N GLY A 370 -28.23 -3.53 16.75
CA GLY A 370 -29.03 -2.64 17.59
C GLY A 370 -28.19 -1.47 18.13
N ARG A 371 -27.11 -1.78 18.85
CA ARG A 371 -26.18 -0.76 19.38
C ARG A 371 -25.60 0.14 18.28
N MET A 372 -25.29 -0.40 17.11
CA MET A 372 -24.78 0.39 15.98
C MET A 372 -25.81 1.40 15.44
N LEU A 373 -27.11 1.09 15.51
CA LEU A 373 -28.16 2.01 15.07
C LEU A 373 -28.36 3.17 16.05
N ASP A 374 -28.15 2.93 17.35
CA ASP A 374 -28.18 3.93 18.42
C ASP A 374 -27.02 4.95 18.32
N LEU A 375 -25.93 4.59 17.65
CA LEU A 375 -24.78 5.48 17.42
C LEU A 375 -25.04 6.52 16.31
N PRO A 376 -24.49 7.75 16.45
CA PRO A 376 -24.51 8.76 15.39
C PRO A 376 -23.97 8.20 14.07
N PRO A 377 -24.55 8.53 12.89
CA PRO A 377 -24.17 7.94 11.60
C PRO A 377 -22.66 7.98 11.27
N ALA A 378 -21.95 9.03 11.71
CA ALA A 378 -20.51 9.18 11.51
C ALA A 378 -19.62 8.31 12.43
N GLU A 379 -20.20 7.77 13.50
CA GLU A 379 -19.52 7.00 14.54
C GLU A 379 -19.98 5.53 14.58
N ARG A 380 -20.73 5.07 13.56
CA ARG A 380 -21.29 3.72 13.55
C ARG A 380 -20.20 2.66 13.41
N PHE A 381 -20.22 1.70 14.32
CA PHE A 381 -19.46 0.46 14.26
C PHE A 381 -20.27 -0.68 14.89
N LEU A 382 -19.99 -1.92 14.47
CA LEU A 382 -20.51 -3.11 15.14
C LEU A 382 -19.63 -3.46 16.35
N PHE A 383 -18.31 -3.39 16.17
CA PHE A 383 -17.32 -3.90 17.11
C PHE A 383 -16.49 -2.77 17.75
N GLY A 384 -16.69 -2.58 19.06
CA GLY A 384 -15.90 -1.63 19.87
C GLY A 384 -14.55 -2.16 20.34
N THR A 385 -14.31 -3.46 20.16
CA THR A 385 -13.00 -4.11 20.30
C THR A 385 -12.55 -4.59 18.91
N HIS A 386 -11.24 -4.74 18.72
CA HIS A 386 -10.66 -5.26 17.48
C HIS A 386 -10.39 -6.78 17.57
N TYR A 387 -10.13 -7.46 16.44
CA TYR A 387 -9.78 -8.89 16.45
C TYR A 387 -8.29 -9.18 16.74
N SER A 388 -7.44 -8.16 16.70
CA SER A 388 -6.01 -8.24 17.02
C SER A 388 -5.58 -6.97 17.77
N ALA A 389 -5.02 -7.14 18.96
CA ALA A 389 -4.55 -6.08 19.86
C ALA A 389 -3.51 -6.69 20.83
N PRO A 390 -2.60 -5.90 21.45
CA PRO A 390 -1.55 -6.43 22.32
C PRO A 390 -2.06 -7.33 23.44
N GLY A 391 -3.17 -6.95 24.09
CA GLY A 391 -3.79 -7.76 25.15
C GLY A 391 -4.21 -9.16 24.68
N TYR A 392 -4.60 -9.34 23.43
CA TYR A 392 -5.00 -10.65 22.88
C TYR A 392 -3.80 -11.50 22.46
N VAL A 393 -2.77 -10.89 21.88
CA VAL A 393 -1.51 -11.57 21.54
C VAL A 393 -0.86 -12.10 22.82
N LEU A 394 -0.77 -11.25 23.85
CA LEU A 394 -0.16 -11.61 25.13
C LEU A 394 -1.05 -12.47 26.02
N TYR A 395 -2.38 -12.45 25.82
CA TYR A 395 -3.29 -13.47 26.38
C TYR A 395 -2.88 -14.87 25.92
N TYR A 396 -2.63 -15.08 24.62
CA TYR A 396 -2.15 -16.37 24.12
C TYR A 396 -0.73 -16.68 24.59
N LEU A 397 0.17 -15.68 24.54
CA LEU A 397 1.61 -15.87 24.77
C LEU A 397 2.07 -15.75 26.23
N ILE A 398 1.18 -15.61 27.21
CA ILE A 398 1.52 -15.46 28.64
C ILE A 398 2.51 -16.51 29.19
N ARG A 399 2.48 -17.74 28.67
CA ARG A 399 3.41 -18.83 29.08
C ARG A 399 4.77 -18.74 28.39
N ALA A 400 4.79 -18.24 27.15
CA ALA A 400 6.01 -18.04 26.39
C ALA A 400 6.76 -16.79 26.90
N GLY A 401 6.06 -15.67 27.07
CA GLY A 401 6.61 -14.38 27.48
C GLY A 401 5.81 -13.66 28.57
N PRO A 402 5.84 -14.17 29.83
CA PRO A 402 5.15 -13.52 30.95
C PRO A 402 5.66 -12.09 31.22
N GLU A 403 6.93 -11.82 30.95
CA GLU A 403 7.55 -10.49 31.01
C GLU A 403 6.78 -9.40 30.21
N TYR A 404 6.20 -9.74 29.04
CA TYR A 404 5.45 -8.77 28.22
C TYR A 404 4.06 -8.46 28.78
N ILE A 405 3.32 -9.47 29.26
CA ILE A 405 2.01 -9.21 29.87
C ILE A 405 2.18 -8.46 31.20
N LEU A 406 3.24 -8.76 31.96
CA LEU A 406 3.58 -8.02 33.18
C LEU A 406 3.89 -6.54 32.87
N ARG A 407 4.58 -6.23 31.77
CA ARG A 407 4.77 -4.85 31.31
C ARG A 407 3.42 -4.16 31.03
N LEU A 408 2.61 -4.76 30.16
CA LEU A 408 1.30 -4.24 29.74
C LEU A 408 0.35 -4.02 30.94
N GLN A 409 0.37 -4.94 31.91
CA GLN A 409 -0.50 -4.92 33.09
C GLN A 409 0.18 -4.38 34.36
N ARG A 410 1.20 -3.52 34.20
CA ARG A 410 1.84 -2.76 35.29
C ARG A 410 2.34 -3.63 36.46
N GLY A 411 2.96 -4.75 36.12
CA GLY A 411 3.55 -5.72 37.05
C GLY A 411 2.58 -6.76 37.59
N ARG A 412 1.45 -7.04 36.92
CA ARG A 412 0.49 -8.06 37.37
C ARG A 412 0.09 -8.99 36.25
N PHE A 413 -0.41 -10.18 36.60
CA PHE A 413 -1.24 -10.97 35.70
C PHE A 413 -2.71 -10.59 35.89
N ASP A 414 -3.54 -10.92 34.90
CA ASP A 414 -4.97 -10.69 34.97
C ASP A 414 -5.64 -11.65 35.98
N ALA A 415 -6.93 -11.43 36.25
CA ALA A 415 -7.72 -12.37 37.05
C ALA A 415 -7.67 -13.78 36.41
N PRO A 416 -7.46 -14.87 37.18
CA PRO A 416 -7.26 -16.22 36.64
C PRO A 416 -8.38 -16.68 35.69
N ASP A 417 -9.64 -16.34 35.98
CA ASP A 417 -10.79 -16.63 35.11
C ASP A 417 -10.79 -15.92 33.74
N ARG A 418 -9.93 -14.90 33.56
CA ARG A 418 -9.70 -14.19 32.28
C ARG A 418 -8.40 -14.60 31.58
N LEU A 419 -7.58 -15.44 32.20
CA LEU A 419 -6.34 -15.92 31.57
C LEU A 419 -6.63 -17.01 30.53
N PHE A 420 -5.76 -17.11 29.53
CA PHE A 420 -5.83 -18.18 28.54
C PHE A 420 -5.56 -19.52 29.22
N HIS A 421 -6.59 -20.36 29.33
CA HIS A 421 -6.49 -21.63 30.06
C HIS A 421 -7.11 -22.82 29.32
N SER A 422 -7.99 -22.61 28.32
CA SER A 422 -8.64 -23.68 27.55
C SER A 422 -8.96 -23.23 26.14
N ILE A 423 -8.67 -24.06 25.13
CA ILE A 423 -9.04 -23.78 23.73
C ILE A 423 -10.56 -23.70 23.57
N ALA A 424 -11.30 -24.64 24.16
CA ALA A 424 -12.76 -24.74 24.03
C ALA A 424 -13.49 -23.58 24.73
N GLU A 425 -13.04 -23.16 25.92
CA GLU A 425 -13.60 -21.97 26.57
C GLU A 425 -13.24 -20.69 25.82
N THR A 426 -12.02 -20.58 25.26
CA THR A 426 -11.65 -19.43 24.40
C THR A 426 -12.54 -19.35 23.16
N TRP A 427 -12.80 -20.48 22.48
CA TRP A 427 -13.73 -20.54 21.35
C TRP A 427 -15.15 -20.13 21.75
N THR A 428 -15.64 -20.65 22.88
CA THR A 428 -16.96 -20.30 23.41
C THR A 428 -17.07 -18.81 23.75
N SER A 429 -16.01 -18.23 24.32
CA SER A 429 -15.93 -16.80 24.64
C SER A 429 -16.00 -15.93 23.37
N VAL A 430 -15.23 -16.25 22.32
CA VAL A 430 -15.27 -15.48 21.06
C VAL A 430 -16.60 -15.57 20.33
N LEU A 431 -17.48 -16.52 20.67
CA LEU A 431 -18.84 -16.63 20.13
C LEU A 431 -19.92 -15.96 20.99
N THR A 432 -19.71 -15.82 22.30
CA THR A 432 -20.76 -15.44 23.27
C THR A 432 -20.54 -14.08 23.92
N SER A 433 -19.30 -13.73 24.24
CA SER A 433 -18.96 -12.46 24.92
C SER A 433 -19.16 -11.26 23.98
N PRO A 434 -19.67 -10.11 24.49
CA PRO A 434 -19.86 -8.90 23.67
C PRO A 434 -18.58 -8.09 23.44
N THR A 435 -17.49 -8.41 24.15
CA THR A 435 -16.18 -7.73 24.04
C THR A 435 -15.09 -8.61 23.44
N ASP A 436 -15.33 -9.92 23.32
CA ASP A 436 -14.36 -10.88 22.78
C ASP A 436 -14.73 -11.31 21.36
N ILE A 437 -13.91 -10.87 20.39
CA ILE A 437 -14.01 -11.23 18.97
C ILE A 437 -12.63 -11.50 18.35
N LYS A 438 -11.64 -11.84 19.18
CA LYS A 438 -10.25 -12.03 18.75
C LYS A 438 -10.10 -13.20 17.77
N GLU A 439 -9.33 -12.98 16.72
CA GLU A 439 -8.85 -14.03 15.83
C GLU A 439 -7.61 -14.72 16.46
N LEU A 440 -6.92 -15.58 15.71
CA LEU A 440 -5.72 -16.30 16.15
C LEU A 440 -4.42 -15.57 15.73
N ILE A 441 -3.32 -16.06 16.28
CA ILE A 441 -1.94 -15.68 15.95
C ILE A 441 -1.23 -16.83 15.19
N PRO A 442 -0.14 -16.58 14.45
CA PRO A 442 0.55 -17.59 13.63
C PRO A 442 0.96 -18.87 14.39
N GLU A 443 1.26 -18.77 15.67
CA GLU A 443 1.80 -19.85 16.52
C GLU A 443 0.85 -21.04 16.65
N PHE A 444 -0.45 -20.85 16.44
CA PHE A 444 -1.42 -21.95 16.32
C PHE A 444 -1.21 -22.84 15.07
N TYR A 445 -0.34 -22.41 14.14
CA TYR A 445 -0.12 -23.00 12.82
C TYR A 445 1.37 -23.09 12.40
N CYS A 446 2.31 -22.61 13.22
CA CYS A 446 3.76 -22.75 12.97
C CYS A 446 4.25 -24.18 13.28
N ASN A 447 5.52 -24.51 12.97
CA ASN A 447 6.02 -25.89 13.08
C ASN A 447 5.94 -26.42 14.55
N PRO A 448 5.25 -27.55 14.82
CA PRO A 448 5.01 -28.11 16.16
C PRO A 448 6.21 -28.21 17.10
N GLU A 449 7.40 -28.54 16.56
CA GLU A 449 8.64 -28.70 17.35
C GLU A 449 9.02 -27.41 18.09
N ASN A 450 8.75 -26.25 17.49
CA ASN A 450 9.11 -24.94 18.03
C ASN A 450 7.89 -24.18 18.59
N ALA A 451 6.72 -24.35 17.96
CA ALA A 451 5.52 -23.55 18.25
C ALA A 451 4.68 -24.05 19.44
N SER A 452 4.81 -25.32 19.87
CA SER A 452 3.97 -25.88 20.94
C SER A 452 4.23 -25.35 22.35
N SER A 453 5.24 -24.48 22.53
CA SER A 453 5.71 -24.01 23.84
C SER A 453 4.74 -23.07 24.56
N PHE A 454 4.02 -22.19 23.85
CA PHE A 454 3.10 -21.21 24.45
C PHE A 454 1.85 -21.82 25.11
N LEU A 455 1.57 -23.10 24.83
CA LEU A 455 0.47 -23.86 25.45
C LEU A 455 0.89 -24.50 26.79
N THR A 456 2.18 -24.54 27.11
CA THR A 456 2.75 -25.25 28.27
C THR A 456 3.43 -24.32 29.26
N ASN A 457 3.12 -24.44 30.55
CA ASN A 457 3.71 -23.64 31.62
C ASN A 457 5.09 -24.19 32.06
N ARG A 458 6.01 -24.39 31.11
CA ARG A 458 7.36 -24.94 31.36
C ARG A 458 8.20 -24.11 32.33
N ARG A 459 7.81 -22.85 32.55
CA ARG A 459 8.49 -21.88 33.43
C ARG A 459 7.95 -21.89 34.87
N GLY A 460 6.93 -22.68 35.21
CA GLY A 460 6.36 -22.76 36.56
C GLY A 460 5.73 -21.44 37.03
N LEU A 461 5.05 -20.73 36.13
CA LEU A 461 4.41 -19.45 36.41
C LEU A 461 3.23 -19.64 37.37
N ASN A 462 3.06 -18.71 38.31
CA ASN A 462 1.89 -18.71 39.19
C ASN A 462 0.79 -17.86 38.53
N LEU A 463 -0.05 -18.51 37.74
CA LEU A 463 -1.18 -17.90 37.04
C LEU A 463 -2.47 -17.87 37.90
N GLY A 464 -2.36 -18.23 39.18
CA GLY A 464 -3.45 -18.17 40.15
C GLY A 464 -4.51 -19.28 40.01
N GLN A 465 -5.59 -19.11 40.77
CA GLN A 465 -6.70 -20.06 40.89
C GLN A 465 -8.00 -19.42 40.40
N ARG A 466 -8.73 -20.13 39.54
CA ARG A 466 -10.04 -19.73 39.01
C ARG A 466 -11.11 -19.74 40.10
N SER A 467 -12.22 -19.06 39.84
CA SER A 467 -13.46 -19.15 40.62
C SER A 467 -13.99 -20.60 40.78
N THR A 468 -13.71 -21.47 39.81
CA THR A 468 -14.02 -22.92 39.84
C THR A 468 -13.16 -23.72 40.83
N ARG A 469 -12.14 -23.10 41.42
CA ARG A 469 -11.05 -23.68 42.24
C ARG A 469 -9.96 -24.43 41.48
N ASP A 470 -10.02 -24.46 40.15
CA ASP A 470 -8.94 -25.01 39.33
C ASP A 470 -7.77 -24.01 39.23
N TYR A 471 -6.53 -24.51 39.25
CA TYR A 471 -5.36 -23.68 39.01
C TYR A 471 -5.12 -23.49 37.52
N VAL A 472 -4.76 -22.28 37.10
CA VAL A 472 -4.34 -22.03 35.72
C VAL A 472 -2.90 -22.53 35.56
N HIS A 473 -2.70 -23.58 34.75
CA HIS A 473 -1.38 -24.14 34.48
C HIS A 473 -1.15 -24.28 32.97
N ASP A 474 -1.16 -25.48 32.40
CA ASP A 474 -1.11 -25.69 30.95
C ASP A 474 -2.45 -25.34 30.32
N VAL A 475 -2.47 -25.11 29.01
CA VAL A 475 -3.73 -24.88 28.28
C VAL A 475 -4.44 -26.22 28.11
N ILE A 476 -5.69 -26.29 28.57
CA ILE A 476 -6.58 -27.41 28.34
C ILE A 476 -6.87 -27.51 26.84
N LEU A 477 -6.40 -28.59 26.24
CA LEU A 477 -6.57 -28.89 24.82
C LEU A 477 -7.94 -29.52 24.55
N PRO A 478 -8.41 -29.50 23.29
CA PRO A 478 -9.57 -30.28 22.86
C PRO A 478 -9.33 -31.79 23.10
N PRO A 479 -10.36 -32.60 23.37
CA PRO A 479 -10.19 -34.04 23.61
C PRO A 479 -9.58 -34.81 22.43
N TRP A 480 -9.68 -34.28 21.20
CA TRP A 480 -9.06 -34.82 20.00
C TRP A 480 -7.54 -34.56 19.87
N ALA A 481 -6.90 -33.85 20.81
CA ALA A 481 -5.48 -33.54 20.78
C ALA A 481 -4.73 -34.10 22.01
N ASP A 482 -3.81 -35.04 21.77
CA ASP A 482 -3.08 -35.73 22.85
C ASP A 482 -2.00 -34.86 23.49
N THR A 483 -1.41 -33.96 22.70
CA THR A 483 -0.30 -33.10 23.13
C THR A 483 -0.39 -31.72 22.48
N PRO A 484 0.28 -30.70 23.06
CA PRO A 484 0.41 -29.37 22.45
C PRO A 484 1.00 -29.38 21.03
N ALA A 485 1.90 -30.32 20.73
CA ALA A 485 2.49 -30.47 19.39
C ALA A 485 1.51 -31.12 18.41
N ASP A 486 0.74 -32.10 18.86
CA ASP A 486 -0.33 -32.74 18.08
C ASP A 486 -1.48 -31.75 17.80
N PHE A 487 -1.88 -30.94 18.78
CA PHE A 487 -2.84 -29.85 18.58
C PHE A 487 -2.41 -28.89 17.46
N VAL A 488 -1.17 -28.37 17.52
CA VAL A 488 -0.64 -27.46 16.48
C VAL A 488 -0.51 -28.17 15.12
N SER A 489 -0.15 -29.46 15.11
CA SER A 489 -0.12 -30.29 13.89
C SER A 489 -1.50 -30.38 13.23
N LYS A 490 -2.54 -30.70 14.01
CA LYS A 490 -3.92 -30.84 13.55
C LYS A 490 -4.53 -29.49 13.14
N MET A 491 -4.25 -28.41 13.87
CA MET A 491 -4.60 -27.04 13.47
C MET A 491 -3.94 -26.67 12.14
N ARG A 492 -2.66 -26.99 11.93
CA ARG A 492 -1.98 -26.74 10.65
C ARG A 492 -2.54 -27.60 9.52
N ALA A 493 -2.85 -28.87 9.77
CA ALA A 493 -3.52 -29.73 8.79
C ALA A 493 -4.91 -29.19 8.40
N ALA A 494 -5.67 -28.64 9.35
CA ALA A 494 -6.94 -27.97 9.07
C ALA A 494 -6.76 -26.70 8.23
N LEU A 495 -5.73 -25.89 8.50
CA LEU A 495 -5.41 -24.69 7.71
C LEU A 495 -5.03 -25.02 6.27
N GLU A 496 -4.27 -26.09 6.04
CA GLU A 496 -3.87 -26.56 4.69
C GLU A 496 -4.90 -27.51 4.04
N SER A 497 -6.06 -27.72 4.67
CA SER A 497 -7.11 -28.61 4.16
C SER A 497 -7.72 -28.13 2.84
N ASN A 498 -8.36 -29.03 2.10
CA ASN A 498 -9.07 -28.66 0.87
C ASN A 498 -10.25 -27.71 1.14
N TYR A 499 -10.93 -27.86 2.28
CA TYR A 499 -12.02 -26.97 2.68
C TYR A 499 -11.49 -25.55 2.92
N THR A 500 -10.48 -25.40 3.77
CA THR A 500 -9.88 -24.07 4.04
C THR A 500 -9.31 -23.46 2.77
N THR A 501 -8.54 -24.20 1.98
CA THR A 501 -7.93 -23.72 0.72
C THR A 501 -8.96 -23.13 -0.25
N THR A 502 -10.13 -23.77 -0.38
CA THR A 502 -11.20 -23.30 -1.27
C THR A 502 -11.99 -22.10 -0.72
N HIS A 503 -12.00 -21.87 0.60
CA HIS A 503 -12.79 -20.81 1.25
C HIS A 503 -11.96 -19.64 1.82
N LEU A 504 -10.64 -19.79 1.97
CA LEU A 504 -9.76 -18.82 2.64
C LEU A 504 -9.79 -17.41 2.03
N HIS A 505 -9.97 -17.33 0.71
CA HIS A 505 -10.15 -16.07 -0.03
C HIS A 505 -11.23 -15.16 0.61
N LEU A 506 -12.32 -15.75 1.15
CA LEU A 506 -13.42 -15.02 1.80
C LEU A 506 -12.99 -14.36 3.11
N TRP A 507 -12.12 -15.00 3.89
CA TRP A 507 -11.55 -14.42 5.11
C TRP A 507 -10.51 -13.36 4.78
N ILE A 508 -9.71 -13.58 3.73
CA ILE A 508 -8.77 -12.57 3.24
C ILE A 508 -9.53 -11.31 2.78
N ASP A 509 -10.69 -11.45 2.14
CA ASP A 509 -11.56 -10.32 1.78
C ASP A 509 -12.04 -9.51 3.00
N LEU A 510 -12.30 -10.15 4.14
CA LEU A 510 -12.66 -9.47 5.40
C LEU A 510 -11.47 -8.75 6.05
N VAL A 511 -10.27 -9.33 6.02
CA VAL A 511 -9.14 -8.84 6.83
C VAL A 511 -8.18 -7.95 6.03
N PHE A 512 -7.99 -8.21 4.74
CA PHE A 512 -7.04 -7.51 3.87
C PHE A 512 -7.68 -6.99 2.56
N GLY A 513 -8.84 -7.50 2.16
CA GLY A 513 -9.45 -7.25 0.86
C GLY A 513 -10.70 -6.37 0.89
N CYS A 514 -11.62 -6.62 -0.06
CA CYS A 514 -12.67 -5.67 -0.41
C CYS A 514 -13.76 -5.48 0.67
N LEU A 515 -13.88 -6.38 1.65
CA LEU A 515 -14.88 -6.36 2.72
C LEU A 515 -14.33 -5.76 4.04
N GLN A 516 -13.10 -5.24 4.05
CA GLN A 516 -12.47 -4.67 5.24
C GLN A 516 -13.06 -3.30 5.66
N SER A 517 -13.53 -2.49 4.71
CA SER A 517 -14.02 -1.13 4.98
C SER A 517 -15.20 -0.70 4.09
N GLY A 518 -15.79 0.47 4.36
CA GLY A 518 -16.89 1.04 3.58
C GLY A 518 -18.21 0.27 3.68
N GLU A 519 -19.13 0.48 2.73
CA GLU A 519 -20.43 -0.21 2.72
C GLU A 519 -20.31 -1.73 2.54
N ALA A 520 -19.26 -2.19 1.86
CA ALA A 520 -18.95 -3.61 1.75
C ALA A 520 -18.74 -4.26 3.13
N ALA A 521 -18.01 -3.59 4.03
CA ALA A 521 -17.86 -4.02 5.41
C ALA A 521 -19.18 -3.95 6.21
N VAL A 522 -20.05 -2.96 5.95
CA VAL A 522 -21.39 -2.90 6.57
C VAL A 522 -22.21 -4.13 6.20
N HIS A 523 -22.29 -4.46 4.90
CA HIS A 523 -23.01 -5.64 4.41
C HIS A 523 -22.40 -6.96 4.92
N ALA A 524 -21.06 -7.06 4.96
CA ALA A 524 -20.34 -8.21 5.50
C ALA A 524 -20.38 -8.32 7.05
N ASN A 525 -20.93 -7.31 7.75
CA ASN A 525 -20.96 -7.20 9.21
C ASN A 525 -19.57 -7.14 9.85
N ASN A 526 -18.65 -6.41 9.19
CA ASN A 526 -17.22 -6.38 9.45
C ASN A 526 -16.71 -4.96 9.82
N LEU A 527 -17.54 -4.16 10.50
CA LEU A 527 -17.26 -2.75 10.80
C LEU A 527 -16.77 -2.56 12.24
N PHE A 528 -15.51 -2.13 12.37
CA PHE A 528 -14.82 -1.89 13.65
C PHE A 528 -14.88 -0.42 14.08
N HIS A 529 -14.42 -0.12 15.29
CA HIS A 529 -14.35 1.23 15.82
C HIS A 529 -13.52 2.17 14.89
N PRO A 530 -13.97 3.40 14.61
CA PRO A 530 -13.31 4.30 13.64
C PRO A 530 -11.79 4.47 13.83
N ASN A 531 -11.31 4.51 15.07
CA ASN A 531 -9.89 4.69 15.38
C ASN A 531 -9.01 3.48 15.04
N THR A 532 -9.58 2.31 14.69
CA THR A 532 -8.80 1.17 14.19
C THR A 532 -8.45 1.31 12.70
N TYR A 533 -9.02 2.28 11.98
CA TYR A 533 -8.78 2.49 10.54
C TYR A 533 -7.84 3.65 10.27
N GLU A 534 -6.74 3.38 9.56
CA GLU A 534 -5.74 4.38 9.18
C GLU A 534 -6.33 5.55 8.38
N SER A 535 -7.26 5.27 7.45
CA SER A 535 -7.93 6.28 6.62
C SER A 535 -8.84 7.25 7.38
N LEU A 536 -9.08 6.99 8.67
CA LEU A 536 -9.82 7.86 9.59
C LEU A 536 -8.85 8.53 10.57
N VAL A 537 -7.94 7.77 11.20
CA VAL A 537 -6.91 8.29 12.12
C VAL A 537 -6.00 9.32 11.44
N THR A 538 -5.62 9.12 10.18
CA THR A 538 -4.75 10.06 9.42
C THR A 538 -5.41 11.41 9.13
N LYS A 539 -6.73 11.55 9.34
CA LYS A 539 -7.46 12.83 9.24
C LYS A 539 -7.53 13.58 10.58
N MET A 540 -7.13 12.95 11.68
CA MET A 540 -7.15 13.50 13.03
C MET A 540 -5.76 14.01 13.44
N THR A 541 -5.73 14.96 14.36
CA THR A 541 -4.48 15.32 15.06
C THR A 541 -4.11 14.20 16.03
N MET A 542 -2.90 13.65 15.92
CA MET A 542 -2.42 12.59 16.79
C MET A 542 -2.14 13.13 18.20
N THR A 543 -3.11 13.00 19.10
CA THR A 543 -2.96 13.32 20.53
C THR A 543 -2.39 12.12 21.31
N PRO A 544 -1.84 12.32 22.52
CA PRO A 544 -1.38 11.20 23.37
C PRO A 544 -2.47 10.15 23.63
N ALA A 545 -3.72 10.57 23.82
CA ALA A 545 -4.86 9.67 24.03
C ALA A 545 -5.23 8.86 22.76
N LEU A 546 -5.17 9.47 21.58
CA LEU A 546 -5.39 8.76 20.31
C LEU A 546 -4.23 7.80 20.02
N TRP A 547 -2.99 8.21 20.30
CA TRP A 547 -1.81 7.35 20.16
C TRP A 547 -1.93 6.11 21.07
N GLN A 548 -2.29 6.31 22.34
CA GLN A 548 -2.51 5.21 23.29
C GLN A 548 -3.63 4.27 22.79
N HIS A 549 -4.75 4.83 22.34
CA HIS A 549 -5.85 4.03 21.79
C HIS A 549 -5.41 3.17 20.58
N VAL A 550 -4.64 3.77 19.66
CA VAL A 550 -4.09 3.09 18.47
C VAL A 550 -3.11 1.97 18.85
N MET A 551 -2.30 2.14 19.89
CA MET A 551 -1.37 1.08 20.30
C MET A 551 -2.04 -0.04 21.10
N GLU A 552 -2.97 0.28 22.01
CA GLU A 552 -3.54 -0.70 22.95
C GLU A 552 -4.79 -1.43 22.42
N PHE A 553 -5.64 -0.78 21.63
CA PHE A 553 -7.00 -1.30 21.29
C PHE A 553 -7.11 -1.88 19.87
N GLY A 554 -5.99 -1.95 19.15
CA GLY A 554 -5.84 -2.68 17.90
C GLY A 554 -5.91 -1.82 16.64
N GLN A 555 -5.17 -2.26 15.63
CA GLN A 555 -5.04 -1.57 14.34
C GLN A 555 -5.51 -2.51 13.22
N THR A 556 -6.36 -2.04 12.32
CA THR A 556 -6.75 -2.76 11.10
C THR A 556 -5.52 -2.85 10.16
N PRO A 557 -5.26 -3.99 9.47
CA PRO A 557 -4.17 -4.08 8.48
C PRO A 557 -4.37 -3.07 7.35
N ILE A 558 -3.31 -2.77 6.59
CA ILE A 558 -3.47 -2.06 5.31
C ILE A 558 -4.38 -2.90 4.40
N GLN A 559 -5.38 -2.27 3.79
CA GLN A 559 -6.19 -2.90 2.77
C GLN A 559 -5.32 -3.12 1.51
N LEU A 560 -5.04 -4.38 1.20
CA LEU A 560 -4.18 -4.79 0.08
C LEU A 560 -4.96 -4.89 -1.24
N LEU A 561 -6.27 -5.19 -1.17
CA LEU A 561 -7.09 -5.49 -2.33
C LEU A 561 -8.45 -4.76 -2.23
N VAL A 562 -8.92 -4.23 -3.36
CA VAL A 562 -10.23 -3.55 -3.48
C VAL A 562 -11.25 -4.35 -4.29
N ASP A 563 -10.80 -5.35 -5.04
CA ASP A 563 -11.62 -6.34 -5.74
C ASP A 563 -11.69 -7.64 -4.91
N PRO A 564 -12.71 -8.51 -5.12
CA PRO A 564 -12.81 -9.79 -4.43
C PRO A 564 -11.59 -10.68 -4.66
N HIS A 565 -11.17 -11.36 -3.61
CA HIS A 565 -9.96 -12.17 -3.64
C HIS A 565 -10.12 -13.38 -4.57
N PRO A 566 -9.15 -13.67 -5.47
CA PRO A 566 -9.23 -14.84 -6.35
C PRO A 566 -9.30 -16.14 -5.53
N ARG A 567 -10.03 -17.12 -6.06
CA ARG A 567 -10.11 -18.47 -5.49
C ARG A 567 -8.86 -19.27 -5.84
N HIS A 568 -8.40 -20.11 -4.92
CA HIS A 568 -7.39 -21.11 -5.24
C HIS A 568 -7.95 -22.10 -6.27
N VAL A 569 -7.22 -22.36 -7.36
CA VAL A 569 -7.64 -23.28 -8.42
C VAL A 569 -7.03 -24.65 -8.15
N ARG A 570 -7.88 -25.66 -7.98
CA ARG A 570 -7.43 -27.07 -7.91
C ARG A 570 -8.08 -27.82 -9.08
N TRP A 571 -7.26 -28.47 -9.90
CA TRP A 571 -7.75 -29.24 -11.05
C TRP A 571 -8.38 -30.55 -10.55
N SER A 572 -9.72 -30.62 -10.52
CA SER A 572 -10.46 -31.86 -10.34
C SER A 572 -10.22 -32.76 -11.55
N LYS A 573 -9.64 -33.95 -11.34
CA LYS A 573 -9.54 -34.99 -12.39
C LYS A 573 -10.89 -35.64 -12.71
N GLU A 574 -11.93 -35.35 -11.94
CA GLU A 574 -13.23 -36.01 -11.99
C GLU A 574 -14.04 -35.60 -13.23
N ASP A 575 -13.84 -34.39 -13.76
CA ASP A 575 -14.47 -33.94 -15.02
C ASP A 575 -13.87 -34.58 -16.29
N SER A 576 -12.91 -35.50 -16.14
CA SER A 576 -12.22 -36.19 -17.25
C SER A 576 -12.61 -37.66 -17.40
N ALA A 577 -13.53 -38.18 -16.58
CA ALA A 577 -13.77 -39.61 -16.41
C ALA A 577 -15.25 -40.02 -16.52
N SER A 578 -15.93 -39.59 -17.57
CA SER A 578 -17.24 -40.15 -17.98
C SER A 578 -17.36 -40.27 -19.51
N GLY A 579 -16.49 -41.09 -20.09
CA GLY A 579 -16.59 -41.56 -21.46
C GLY A 579 -16.43 -43.09 -21.47
N GLY A 580 -17.56 -43.80 -21.51
CA GLY A 580 -17.61 -45.27 -21.45
C GLY A 580 -18.98 -45.72 -21.96
N GLU A 581 -18.96 -46.42 -23.09
CA GLU A 581 -20.09 -46.74 -23.96
C GLU A 581 -21.08 -47.73 -23.35
N ASP A 582 -22.38 -47.56 -23.63
CA ASP A 582 -23.34 -48.65 -23.88
C ASP A 582 -24.63 -48.08 -24.52
N GLU A 583 -24.96 -48.49 -25.74
CA GLU A 583 -26.26 -48.28 -26.40
C GLU A 583 -26.57 -49.49 -27.31
N PRO A 584 -27.80 -50.03 -27.27
CA PRO A 584 -28.79 -49.75 -28.32
C PRO A 584 -30.24 -49.61 -27.75
N THR A 585 -31.29 -49.09 -28.40
CA THR A 585 -31.54 -48.75 -29.83
C THR A 585 -32.75 -47.78 -29.97
N ASP A 586 -32.91 -47.24 -31.19
CA ASP A 586 -34.15 -46.76 -31.87
C ASP A 586 -34.68 -45.32 -31.67
N GLY A 587 -34.68 -44.54 -32.78
CA GLY A 587 -35.84 -43.67 -33.08
C GLY A 587 -35.67 -42.34 -33.83
N LYS A 588 -35.29 -42.35 -35.13
CA LYS A 588 -35.57 -41.30 -36.17
C LYS A 588 -34.80 -39.95 -36.06
N GLN A 589 -33.87 -39.68 -37.00
CA GLN A 589 -34.03 -38.81 -38.21
C GLN A 589 -34.25 -37.30 -37.92
N ALA A 590 -33.55 -36.32 -38.53
CA ALA A 590 -32.53 -36.27 -39.61
C ALA A 590 -31.96 -34.80 -39.71
N SER A 591 -30.95 -34.39 -40.50
CA SER A 591 -29.90 -35.07 -41.31
C SER A 591 -28.86 -34.09 -41.90
N ARG A 592 -27.54 -34.41 -41.78
CA ARG A 592 -26.42 -34.13 -42.74
C ARG A 592 -26.00 -32.66 -43.09
N PRO A 593 -24.79 -32.43 -43.68
CA PRO A 593 -23.71 -33.36 -44.04
C PRO A 593 -22.29 -33.01 -43.47
N VAL A 594 -21.31 -33.87 -43.77
CA VAL A 594 -19.88 -33.80 -43.38
C VAL A 594 -18.98 -33.64 -44.62
N ALA A 595 -17.89 -32.87 -44.53
CA ALA A 595 -16.64 -33.02 -45.33
C ALA A 595 -15.49 -32.24 -44.63
N ARG A 596 -14.56 -32.91 -43.94
CA ARG A 596 -13.25 -33.47 -44.39
C ARG A 596 -12.06 -32.48 -44.24
N PRO A 597 -10.89 -32.95 -43.75
CA PRO A 597 -9.74 -32.09 -43.45
C PRO A 597 -8.82 -31.84 -44.65
N VAL A 598 -8.04 -30.75 -44.59
CA VAL A 598 -6.94 -30.44 -45.52
C VAL A 598 -5.68 -30.10 -44.72
N ASN A 599 -4.53 -30.62 -45.15
CA ASN A 599 -3.23 -30.49 -44.49
C ASN A 599 -2.58 -29.11 -44.78
N PRO A 600 -1.59 -28.66 -43.99
CA PRO A 600 -1.09 -27.28 -44.04
C PRO A 600 0.01 -27.08 -45.10
N ALA A 601 -0.09 -26.00 -45.88
CA ALA A 601 1.04 -25.30 -46.50
C ALA A 601 0.59 -23.97 -47.13
N HIS A 602 0.89 -22.85 -46.48
CA HIS A 602 1.74 -21.77 -47.00
C HIS A 602 1.80 -20.62 -45.98
N VAL A 603 3.02 -20.17 -45.68
CA VAL A 603 3.26 -18.92 -44.96
C VAL A 603 3.26 -17.81 -46.01
N GLU A 604 2.38 -16.82 -45.87
CA GLU A 604 2.55 -15.52 -46.54
C GLU A 604 2.41 -14.38 -45.54
N THR A 605 3.25 -13.37 -45.75
CA THR A 605 3.58 -12.32 -44.79
C THR A 605 2.52 -11.21 -44.75
N ILE A 606 2.34 -10.63 -43.56
CA ILE A 606 1.45 -9.49 -43.30
C ILE A 606 1.80 -8.28 -44.19
N ARG A 607 0.77 -7.57 -44.65
CA ARG A 607 0.85 -6.12 -44.95
C ARG A 607 -0.26 -5.35 -44.23
N THR A 608 0.13 -4.15 -43.81
CA THR A 608 -0.55 -3.18 -42.94
C THR A 608 -1.94 -2.70 -43.39
N ALA A 609 -2.78 -2.35 -42.41
CA ALA A 609 -3.91 -1.43 -42.58
C ALA A 609 -4.02 -0.49 -41.36
N THR A 610 -4.32 0.78 -41.61
CA THR A 610 -4.09 1.91 -40.69
C THR A 610 -5.19 2.09 -39.63
N VAL A 611 -4.81 2.37 -38.37
CA VAL A 611 -5.72 2.89 -37.34
C VAL A 611 -5.53 4.42 -37.28
N VAL A 612 -6.56 5.18 -37.64
CA VAL A 612 -6.41 6.61 -38.05
C VAL A 612 -6.69 7.63 -36.93
N SER A 613 -7.22 7.22 -35.76
CA SER A 613 -7.15 8.07 -34.53
C SER A 613 -7.60 7.33 -33.27
N VAL A 614 -6.75 7.31 -32.24
CA VAL A 614 -7.10 6.96 -30.86
C VAL A 614 -6.61 8.08 -29.94
N PHE A 615 -7.53 8.92 -29.45
CA PHE A 615 -7.19 10.00 -28.52
C PHE A 615 -6.79 9.45 -27.14
N TRP A 616 -5.49 9.40 -26.87
CA TRP A 616 -4.96 9.25 -25.52
C TRP A 616 -5.31 10.50 -24.69
N ALA A 617 -6.12 10.34 -23.65
CA ALA A 617 -6.39 11.39 -22.67
C ALA A 617 -5.31 11.37 -21.57
N SER A 618 -4.37 12.32 -21.63
CA SER A 618 -3.24 12.41 -20.70
C SER A 618 -3.47 13.43 -19.58
N VAL A 619 -2.90 13.13 -18.41
CA VAL A 619 -3.11 13.81 -17.12
C VAL A 619 -2.08 14.91 -16.91
N ALA A 620 -2.46 16.04 -16.29
CA ALA A 620 -1.55 16.69 -15.34
C ALA A 620 -2.29 17.67 -14.38
N VAL A 621 -1.57 18.09 -13.34
CA VAL A 621 -2.07 18.83 -12.18
C VAL A 621 -1.71 20.31 -12.28
N ALA A 622 -2.72 21.20 -12.40
CA ALA A 622 -2.51 22.64 -12.32
C ALA A 622 -2.59 23.15 -10.85
N LYS A 623 -1.55 23.86 -10.38
CA LYS A 623 -1.46 24.42 -9.02
C LYS A 623 -2.00 25.86 -8.92
N ARG A 624 -3.01 26.06 -8.05
CA ARG A 624 -3.25 27.24 -7.18
C ARG A 624 -4.50 26.95 -6.34
N ALA A 625 -4.54 27.05 -5.01
CA ALA A 625 -3.54 27.49 -4.02
C ALA A 625 -3.79 26.87 -2.63
N LEU A 626 -2.94 27.24 -1.66
CA LEU A 626 -2.89 26.91 -0.21
C LEU A 626 -2.17 25.59 0.19
N PRO A 627 -1.45 25.59 1.34
CA PRO A 627 -0.44 24.56 1.64
C PRO A 627 -1.05 23.32 2.33
N GLY A 628 -0.92 22.16 1.67
CA GLY A 628 -1.31 20.86 2.20
C GLY A 628 -0.57 19.73 1.47
N LYS A 629 -0.25 18.65 2.19
CA LYS A 629 0.60 17.54 1.72
C LYS A 629 -0.01 16.82 0.50
N LEU A 630 0.76 16.64 -0.58
CA LEU A 630 0.45 15.66 -1.63
C LEU A 630 0.98 14.27 -1.23
N GLY A 631 0.18 13.23 -1.47
CA GLY A 631 0.59 11.82 -1.40
C GLY A 631 0.87 11.25 -2.80
N ALA A 632 1.66 10.18 -2.87
CA ALA A 632 2.03 9.53 -4.13
C ALA A 632 0.82 8.85 -4.81
N ALA A 633 0.75 8.95 -6.14
CA ALA A 633 -0.30 8.30 -6.93
C ALA A 633 0.04 6.83 -7.21
N VAL A 634 -0.98 5.96 -7.13
CA VAL A 634 -0.88 4.52 -7.47
C VAL A 634 -1.20 4.33 -8.95
N VAL A 635 -0.36 3.57 -9.66
CA VAL A 635 -0.57 3.21 -11.08
C VAL A 635 -1.17 1.79 -11.17
N PRO A 636 -2.27 1.56 -11.91
CA PRO A 636 -2.89 0.23 -12.05
C PRO A 636 -2.15 -0.64 -13.07
N SER A 637 -2.08 -1.95 -12.78
CA SER A 637 -1.37 -2.94 -13.61
C SER A 637 -2.28 -3.81 -14.51
N GLN A 638 -3.59 -3.53 -14.57
CA GLN A 638 -4.54 -4.31 -15.36
C GLN A 638 -5.33 -3.46 -16.36
N LEU A 639 -5.30 -3.89 -17.61
CA LEU A 639 -6.36 -3.61 -18.58
C LEU A 639 -7.48 -4.65 -18.37
N ASP A 640 -8.57 -4.25 -17.72
CA ASP A 640 -9.81 -5.01 -17.83
C ASP A 640 -10.37 -4.77 -19.25
N CYS A 641 -10.57 -5.84 -20.01
CA CYS A 641 -11.37 -5.81 -21.23
C CYS A 641 -12.80 -5.43 -20.84
N GLY A 642 -13.16 -4.16 -21.01
CA GLY A 642 -14.49 -3.70 -20.64
C GLY A 642 -15.56 -4.26 -21.57
N PRO A 643 -16.84 -3.90 -21.31
CA PRO A 643 -17.96 -4.55 -21.97
C PRO A 643 -17.92 -4.40 -23.50
N ARG A 644 -18.16 -5.53 -24.18
CA ARG A 644 -18.23 -5.65 -25.64
C ARG A 644 -19.52 -5.11 -26.19
N PHE A 645 -19.44 -4.24 -27.21
CA PHE A 645 -20.62 -3.69 -27.85
C PHE A 645 -20.58 -3.86 -29.37
N LYS A 646 -21.69 -4.35 -29.93
CA LYS A 646 -21.94 -4.31 -31.37
C LYS A 646 -22.44 -2.92 -31.76
N VAL A 647 -21.60 -2.17 -32.47
CA VAL A 647 -22.05 -0.99 -33.18
C VAL A 647 -22.78 -1.46 -34.43
N GLY A 648 -24.05 -1.04 -34.62
CA GLY A 648 -24.82 -1.35 -35.83
C GLY A 648 -24.14 -0.86 -37.12
N PRO A 649 -24.60 -1.31 -38.30
CA PRO A 649 -23.80 -1.52 -39.51
C PRO A 649 -22.96 -0.32 -39.96
N GLY A 650 -21.64 -0.52 -39.97
CA GLY A 650 -20.64 0.43 -40.47
C GLY A 650 -19.36 0.40 -39.63
N PRO A 651 -18.15 0.39 -40.22
CA PRO A 651 -16.91 0.49 -39.46
C PRO A 651 -16.78 1.90 -38.83
N VAL A 652 -16.20 1.94 -37.62
CA VAL A 652 -15.85 3.19 -36.93
C VAL A 652 -14.49 3.68 -37.42
N VAL A 653 -14.37 4.98 -37.65
CA VAL A 653 -13.21 5.63 -38.29
C VAL A 653 -12.50 6.60 -37.33
N SER A 654 -13.21 7.17 -36.36
CA SER A 654 -12.61 8.05 -35.34
C SER A 654 -13.45 8.11 -34.06
N VAL A 655 -12.82 8.43 -32.92
CA VAL A 655 -13.40 8.34 -31.57
C VAL A 655 -12.91 9.49 -30.68
N ALA A 656 -13.82 10.12 -29.91
CA ALA A 656 -13.48 11.20 -28.98
C ALA A 656 -14.40 11.27 -27.73
N PRO A 657 -13.88 11.61 -26.54
CA PRO A 657 -14.66 11.69 -25.30
C PRO A 657 -15.49 12.99 -25.17
N ILE A 658 -16.55 12.96 -24.34
CA ILE A 658 -17.37 14.10 -23.95
C ILE A 658 -17.29 14.31 -22.43
N ASP A 659 -16.92 15.52 -22.00
CA ASP A 659 -17.06 16.02 -20.62
C ASP A 659 -17.78 17.39 -20.64
N ASP A 660 -18.71 17.59 -19.71
CA ASP A 660 -19.60 18.76 -19.61
C ASP A 660 -19.04 19.82 -18.63
N ARG A 661 -17.86 19.60 -18.03
CA ARG A 661 -17.22 20.53 -17.06
C ARG A 661 -15.81 20.96 -17.44
N SER A 662 -15.75 22.05 -18.22
CA SER A 662 -14.50 22.74 -18.53
C SER A 662 -13.85 23.39 -17.30
N VAL A 663 -12.56 23.13 -17.11
CA VAL A 663 -11.64 23.86 -16.21
C VAL A 663 -12.01 23.83 -14.71
N CYS A 664 -11.77 22.67 -14.08
CA CYS A 664 -11.02 22.53 -12.81
C CYS A 664 -11.20 21.11 -12.23
N ALA A 665 -10.11 20.36 -12.10
CA ALA A 665 -9.97 19.11 -11.34
C ALA A 665 -11.04 18.01 -11.56
N LEU A 666 -10.76 17.08 -12.49
CA LEU A 666 -11.46 15.79 -12.60
C LEU A 666 -10.48 14.66 -12.95
N GLY A 667 -10.76 13.46 -12.45
CA GLY A 667 -9.80 12.36 -12.35
C GLY A 667 -9.62 11.52 -13.63
N VAL A 668 -8.48 10.84 -13.68
CA VAL A 668 -8.03 9.99 -14.79
C VAL A 668 -9.07 8.94 -15.19
N LYS A 669 -9.55 9.00 -16.44
CA LYS A 669 -10.29 7.92 -17.12
C LYS A 669 -9.64 7.63 -18.47
N CYS A 670 -8.50 6.95 -18.45
CA CYS A 670 -7.94 6.39 -19.68
C CYS A 670 -8.81 5.20 -20.12
N MET A 671 -9.26 5.20 -21.37
CA MET A 671 -9.88 4.03 -22.00
C MET A 671 -9.04 3.61 -23.19
N LEU A 672 -8.74 2.31 -23.28
CA LEU A 672 -8.33 1.74 -24.56
C LEU A 672 -9.59 1.43 -25.38
N VAL A 673 -9.50 1.65 -26.69
CA VAL A 673 -10.58 1.38 -27.63
C VAL A 673 -10.01 0.47 -28.70
N ASP A 674 -10.20 -0.84 -28.54
CA ASP A 674 -9.71 -1.82 -29.50
C ASP A 674 -10.78 -2.05 -30.58
N ILE A 675 -10.41 -1.91 -31.85
CA ILE A 675 -11.30 -2.12 -33.01
C ILE A 675 -10.88 -3.42 -33.69
N LEU A 676 -11.55 -4.52 -33.30
CA LEU A 676 -11.28 -5.84 -33.85
C LEU A 676 -11.97 -6.01 -35.21
N ASP A 677 -11.21 -6.00 -36.31
CA ASP A 677 -11.73 -6.25 -37.65
C ASP A 677 -11.84 -7.75 -37.96
N GLY A 678 -12.77 -8.41 -37.28
CA GLY A 678 -13.20 -9.77 -37.60
C GLY A 678 -14.20 -9.75 -38.74
N LYS A 679 -13.99 -10.58 -39.78
CA LYS A 679 -14.84 -10.69 -40.99
C LYS A 679 -16.34 -10.57 -40.66
N HIS A 680 -16.91 -9.40 -40.97
CA HIS A 680 -18.32 -9.00 -40.85
C HIS A 680 -18.87 -8.62 -39.46
N GLU A 681 -18.08 -8.58 -38.37
CA GLU A 681 -18.54 -8.02 -37.07
C GLU A 681 -17.49 -7.11 -36.41
N HIS A 682 -17.56 -5.81 -36.71
CA HIS A 682 -16.76 -4.80 -36.01
C HIS A 682 -17.23 -4.65 -34.55
N THR A 683 -16.39 -5.07 -33.62
CA THR A 683 -16.66 -4.98 -32.18
C THR A 683 -15.72 -3.96 -31.56
N ILE A 684 -16.25 -3.13 -30.65
CA ILE A 684 -15.44 -2.17 -29.90
C ILE A 684 -15.31 -2.67 -28.46
N ASP A 685 -14.06 -2.90 -28.04
CA ASP A 685 -13.71 -3.24 -26.66
C ASP A 685 -13.26 -1.97 -25.93
N LEU A 686 -14.07 -1.50 -24.96
CA LEU A 686 -13.75 -0.34 -24.12
C LEU A 686 -12.92 -0.78 -22.90
N GLY A 687 -11.61 -0.95 -23.06
CA GLY A 687 -10.69 -1.27 -21.97
C GLY A 687 -10.70 -0.18 -20.88
N ARG A 688 -10.94 -0.54 -19.62
CA ARG A 688 -11.14 0.44 -18.52
C ARG A 688 -9.94 0.44 -17.57
N LEU A 689 -9.10 1.47 -17.62
CA LEU A 689 -8.00 1.62 -16.67
C LEU A 689 -8.54 2.10 -15.29
N LYS A 690 -8.41 1.25 -14.27
CA LYS A 690 -8.92 1.48 -12.90
C LYS A 690 -8.11 2.53 -12.12
N PHE A 691 -8.26 3.81 -12.43
CA PHE A 691 -7.66 4.89 -11.62
C PHE A 691 -8.54 5.35 -10.44
N VAL A 692 -7.88 6.00 -9.47
CA VAL A 692 -8.38 6.30 -8.11
C VAL A 692 -9.71 7.06 -8.09
N LYS A 693 -10.62 6.60 -7.23
CA LYS A 693 -11.91 7.24 -6.87
C LYS A 693 -11.68 8.53 -6.06
N ALA A 694 -11.20 9.57 -6.72
CA ALA A 694 -10.96 10.89 -6.11
C ALA A 694 -12.26 11.69 -5.97
N LEU A 695 -12.60 12.01 -4.71
CA LEU A 695 -13.64 12.95 -4.25
C LEU A 695 -15.10 12.61 -4.64
N GLY A 696 -15.96 12.51 -3.61
CA GLY A 696 -17.37 12.16 -3.74
C GLY A 696 -18.23 13.33 -4.25
N HIS A 697 -18.26 13.56 -5.55
CA HIS A 697 -19.34 14.27 -6.22
C HIS A 697 -20.25 13.26 -6.95
N PRO A 698 -21.58 13.48 -7.01
CA PRO A 698 -22.48 12.67 -7.82
C PRO A 698 -22.05 12.72 -9.30
N LEU A 699 -21.78 11.55 -9.87
CA LEU A 699 -21.32 11.38 -11.25
C LEU A 699 -22.39 11.88 -12.23
N VAL A 700 -22.07 12.95 -12.94
CA VAL A 700 -22.81 13.41 -14.14
C VAL A 700 -22.32 12.59 -15.34
N GLN A 701 -23.14 12.45 -16.37
CA GLN A 701 -23.01 11.48 -17.46
C GLN A 701 -21.72 11.63 -18.28
N ASP A 702 -20.74 10.73 -18.11
CA ASP A 702 -19.64 10.60 -19.08
C ASP A 702 -20.14 9.92 -20.37
N ALA A 703 -19.69 10.41 -21.54
CA ALA A 703 -20.05 9.85 -22.84
C ALA A 703 -18.87 9.81 -23.84
N LEU A 704 -19.01 8.98 -24.88
CA LEU A 704 -18.06 8.79 -25.97
C LEU A 704 -18.74 9.04 -27.31
N CYS A 705 -18.11 9.77 -28.21
CA CYS A 705 -18.55 9.91 -29.60
C CYS A 705 -17.76 8.99 -30.52
N LEU A 706 -18.48 8.22 -31.32
CA LEU A 706 -17.97 7.32 -32.36
C LEU A 706 -18.38 7.87 -33.72
N ALA A 707 -17.42 8.11 -34.62
CA ALA A 707 -17.69 8.50 -36.00
C ALA A 707 -17.62 7.26 -36.92
N CYS A 708 -18.69 7.02 -37.67
CA CYS A 708 -18.84 5.85 -38.54
C CYS A 708 -18.63 6.22 -40.01
N ARG A 709 -18.19 5.24 -40.82
CA ARG A 709 -17.88 5.39 -42.26
C ARG A 709 -19.10 5.73 -43.14
N ASP A 710 -20.32 5.58 -42.61
CA ASP A 710 -21.59 5.98 -43.25
C ASP A 710 -21.97 7.46 -43.05
N GLY A 711 -21.15 8.21 -42.29
CA GLY A 711 -21.38 9.60 -41.90
C GLY A 711 -22.20 9.77 -40.62
N THR A 712 -22.47 8.68 -39.89
CA THR A 712 -23.18 8.70 -38.61
C THR A 712 -22.23 8.93 -37.44
N LEU A 713 -22.60 9.84 -36.53
CA LEU A 713 -22.01 9.92 -35.21
C LEU A 713 -22.91 9.21 -34.19
N ALA A 714 -22.36 8.31 -33.39
CA ALA A 714 -23.04 7.65 -32.28
C ALA A 714 -22.45 8.12 -30.93
N THR A 715 -23.30 8.61 -30.03
CA THR A 715 -22.91 8.94 -28.66
C THR A 715 -23.24 7.76 -27.74
N VAL A 716 -22.25 7.24 -27.02
CA VAL A 716 -22.35 6.11 -26.10
C VAL A 716 -22.19 6.59 -24.66
N SER A 717 -23.12 6.24 -23.76
CA SER A 717 -22.98 6.52 -22.34
C SER A 717 -22.00 5.54 -21.71
N LEU A 718 -20.93 6.03 -21.10
CA LEU A 718 -19.91 5.20 -20.47
C LEU A 718 -20.36 4.59 -19.14
N ALA A 719 -21.41 5.17 -18.52
CA ALA A 719 -22.05 4.63 -17.34
C ALA A 719 -22.93 3.40 -17.64
N THR A 720 -23.48 3.28 -18.86
CA THR A 720 -24.45 2.23 -19.21
C THR A 720 -24.02 1.34 -20.38
N GLY A 721 -22.99 1.72 -21.12
CA GLY A 721 -22.58 1.06 -22.36
C GLY A 721 -23.53 1.27 -23.55
N LYS A 722 -24.64 1.98 -23.35
CA LYS A 722 -25.70 2.12 -24.36
C LYS A 722 -25.46 3.33 -25.26
N ILE A 723 -25.77 3.17 -26.54
CA ILE A 723 -25.88 4.28 -27.48
C ILE A 723 -27.05 5.16 -27.02
N VAL A 724 -26.73 6.39 -26.59
CA VAL A 724 -27.69 7.40 -26.14
C VAL A 724 -28.36 8.08 -27.34
N LYS A 725 -27.58 8.34 -28.40
CA LYS A 725 -28.04 9.04 -29.60
C LYS A 725 -27.24 8.59 -30.82
N ARG A 726 -27.90 8.52 -31.98
CA ARG A 726 -27.25 8.49 -33.30
C ARG A 726 -27.70 9.73 -34.06
N VAL A 727 -26.76 10.40 -34.72
CA VAL A 727 -27.05 11.55 -35.59
C VAL A 727 -26.25 11.36 -36.88
N ARG A 728 -26.92 11.37 -38.03
CA ARG A 728 -26.23 11.37 -39.32
C ARG A 728 -25.78 12.79 -39.64
N LEU A 729 -24.48 13.05 -39.49
CA LEU A 729 -23.87 14.39 -39.64
C LEU A 729 -23.49 14.70 -41.09
N HIS A 730 -23.14 13.64 -41.82
CA HIS A 730 -22.69 13.69 -43.21
C HIS A 730 -23.35 12.58 -44.03
N ALA A 731 -23.38 12.76 -45.35
CA ALA A 731 -23.76 11.70 -46.27
C ALA A 731 -22.62 10.68 -46.50
N GLU A 732 -21.42 10.98 -46.02
CA GLU A 732 -20.15 10.36 -46.37
C GLU A 732 -19.26 10.16 -45.13
N SER A 733 -18.15 9.42 -45.28
CA SER A 733 -17.25 9.07 -44.18
C SER A 733 -16.64 10.29 -43.50
N VAL A 734 -16.60 10.24 -42.17
CA VAL A 734 -15.84 11.16 -41.32
C VAL A 734 -14.41 10.65 -41.21
N THR A 735 -13.41 11.49 -41.49
CA THR A 735 -11.98 11.11 -41.47
C THR A 735 -11.32 11.37 -40.13
N SER A 736 -11.66 12.47 -39.46
CA SER A 736 -11.17 12.85 -38.14
C SER A 736 -12.28 13.46 -37.29
N LEU A 737 -12.16 13.29 -35.97
CA LEU A 737 -13.10 13.75 -34.96
C LEU A 737 -12.33 14.34 -33.77
N ALA A 738 -12.60 15.59 -33.40
CA ALA A 738 -12.07 16.18 -32.17
C ALA A 738 -13.18 16.86 -31.36
N VAL A 739 -12.93 17.01 -30.06
CA VAL A 739 -13.90 17.53 -29.09
C VAL A 739 -13.20 18.57 -28.20
N GLY A 740 -13.59 19.84 -28.34
CA GLY A 740 -13.02 20.95 -27.58
C GLY A 740 -14.10 21.78 -26.88
N VAL A 741 -13.70 22.69 -25.98
CA VAL A 741 -14.62 23.62 -25.31
C VAL A 741 -14.43 25.04 -25.84
N GLY A 742 -15.50 25.65 -26.34
CA GLY A 742 -15.58 27.05 -26.73
C GLY A 742 -16.53 27.88 -25.85
N ARG A 743 -16.46 29.20 -26.01
CA ARG A 743 -17.32 30.17 -25.30
C ARG A 743 -18.42 30.68 -26.23
N SER A 744 -19.56 31.09 -25.65
CA SER A 744 -20.68 31.65 -26.41
C SER A 744 -20.84 33.14 -26.12
N GLU A 745 -20.99 33.96 -27.18
CA GLU A 745 -21.13 35.42 -27.07
C GLU A 745 -22.34 35.89 -26.25
N SER A 746 -23.39 35.08 -26.09
CA SER A 746 -24.69 35.51 -25.58
C SER A 746 -25.02 35.10 -24.13
N SER A 747 -24.18 34.32 -23.45
CA SER A 747 -24.33 34.11 -22.00
C SER A 747 -22.99 33.79 -21.33
N MET A 748 -22.74 34.39 -20.16
CA MET A 748 -21.44 34.32 -19.48
C MET A 748 -21.14 32.95 -18.82
N THR A 749 -22.03 31.96 -18.95
CA THR A 749 -21.89 30.62 -18.36
C THR A 749 -22.57 29.54 -19.21
N MET A 750 -22.05 29.26 -20.40
CA MET A 750 -22.23 27.94 -21.01
C MET A 750 -21.00 27.52 -21.81
N SER A 751 -20.34 26.47 -21.34
CA SER A 751 -19.24 25.79 -22.02
C SER A 751 -19.81 25.03 -23.21
N VAL A 752 -19.59 25.53 -24.43
CA VAL A 752 -20.07 24.86 -25.64
C VAL A 752 -19.02 23.83 -26.02
N LEU A 753 -19.32 22.56 -25.80
CA LEU A 753 -18.49 21.48 -26.32
C LEU A 753 -18.72 21.39 -27.85
N MET A 754 -17.64 21.47 -28.62
CA MET A 754 -17.63 21.57 -30.09
C MET A 754 -17.02 20.31 -30.70
N VAL A 755 -17.73 19.69 -31.63
CA VAL A 755 -17.27 18.50 -32.37
C VAL A 755 -16.88 18.88 -33.79
N SER A 756 -15.60 18.78 -34.16
CA SER A 756 -15.12 18.98 -35.54
C SER A 756 -15.14 17.67 -36.32
N THR A 757 -15.51 17.73 -37.62
CA THR A 757 -15.50 16.57 -38.53
C THR A 757 -15.06 16.95 -39.95
N GLY A 758 -14.09 16.20 -40.49
CA GLY A 758 -13.63 16.27 -41.89
C GLY A 758 -14.20 15.16 -42.79
N THR A 759 -14.13 15.32 -44.11
CA THR A 759 -14.71 14.37 -45.10
C THR A 759 -13.87 14.25 -46.38
N GLU A 760 -14.01 13.14 -47.11
CA GLU A 760 -13.22 12.86 -48.33
C GLU A 760 -13.55 13.75 -49.54
N LYS A 761 -14.83 14.01 -49.84
CA LYS A 761 -15.21 14.80 -51.05
C LYS A 761 -15.40 16.29 -50.81
N THR A 762 -15.55 16.71 -49.55
CA THR A 762 -15.58 18.13 -49.15
C THR A 762 -14.48 18.41 -48.12
N PRO A 763 -13.19 18.29 -48.49
CA PRO A 763 -12.08 18.53 -47.57
C PRO A 763 -12.10 19.97 -47.05
N ASP A 764 -12.39 20.95 -47.92
CA ASP A 764 -12.44 22.39 -47.62
C ASP A 764 -13.48 22.81 -46.54
N GLN A 765 -14.24 21.87 -45.96
CA GLN A 765 -15.29 22.14 -44.96
C GLN A 765 -15.12 21.26 -43.71
N VAL A 766 -14.93 21.92 -42.56
CA VAL A 766 -15.08 21.26 -41.25
C VAL A 766 -16.41 21.68 -40.63
N LYS A 767 -17.25 20.70 -40.29
CA LYS A 767 -18.49 20.96 -39.54
C LYS A 767 -18.22 20.91 -38.04
N LEU A 768 -18.62 21.97 -37.36
CA LEU A 768 -18.68 22.07 -35.91
C LEU A 768 -20.11 21.83 -35.41
N TRP A 769 -20.24 21.00 -34.39
CA TRP A 769 -21.53 20.71 -33.75
C TRP A 769 -21.45 21.02 -32.27
N ARG A 770 -22.49 21.67 -31.73
CA ARG A 770 -22.64 21.89 -30.29
C ARG A 770 -23.19 20.62 -29.64
N VAL A 771 -22.61 20.22 -28.50
CA VAL A 771 -23.13 19.17 -27.62
C VAL A 771 -23.91 19.83 -26.47
N GLY A 772 -25.01 19.20 -26.04
CA GLY A 772 -25.77 19.63 -24.87
C GLY A 772 -26.22 18.44 -24.04
N ARG A 773 -26.04 18.50 -22.71
CA ARG A 773 -26.40 17.43 -21.75
C ARG A 773 -25.96 16.03 -22.23
N GLY A 774 -24.69 15.89 -22.60
CA GLY A 774 -24.09 14.60 -22.97
C GLY A 774 -24.49 14.03 -24.34
N ALA A 775 -25.13 14.80 -25.24
CA ALA A 775 -25.42 14.35 -26.60
C ALA A 775 -25.29 15.48 -27.65
N VAL A 776 -24.86 15.13 -28.86
CA VAL A 776 -24.71 16.12 -29.96
C VAL A 776 -26.07 16.66 -30.38
N ASP A 777 -26.22 17.98 -30.44
CA ASP A 777 -27.44 18.63 -30.89
C ASP A 777 -27.42 18.85 -32.42
N ALA A 778 -28.31 18.13 -33.11
CA ALA A 778 -28.45 18.15 -34.55
C ALA A 778 -29.05 19.46 -35.07
N ALA A 779 -29.68 20.27 -34.21
CA ALA A 779 -30.21 21.58 -34.59
C ALA A 779 -29.13 22.68 -34.65
N SER A 780 -27.91 22.40 -34.18
CA SER A 780 -26.82 23.38 -34.06
C SER A 780 -25.55 22.92 -34.78
N THR A 781 -25.50 23.20 -36.09
CA THR A 781 -24.34 22.98 -36.96
C THR A 781 -23.78 24.31 -37.43
N PHE A 782 -22.45 24.47 -37.39
CA PHE A 782 -21.74 25.55 -38.05
C PHE A 782 -20.67 24.97 -38.98
N THR A 783 -20.73 25.28 -40.26
CA THR A 783 -19.69 24.89 -41.21
C THR A 783 -18.59 25.95 -41.22
N VAL A 784 -17.37 25.56 -40.86
CA VAL A 784 -16.18 26.38 -41.03
C VAL A 784 -15.70 26.26 -42.48
N PRO A 785 -15.70 27.35 -43.26
CA PRO A 785 -15.09 27.35 -44.58
C PRO A 785 -13.57 27.51 -44.41
N LEU A 786 -12.84 26.40 -44.53
CA LEU A 786 -11.37 26.40 -44.53
C LEU A 786 -10.80 26.57 -45.96
N GLY A 787 -11.60 27.20 -46.83
CA GLY A 787 -11.26 27.43 -48.23
C GLY A 787 -10.01 28.31 -48.41
N PRO A 788 -9.38 28.23 -49.58
CA PRO A 788 -8.01 28.70 -49.77
C PRO A 788 -7.88 30.23 -49.64
N VAL A 789 -6.84 30.66 -48.92
CA VAL A 789 -6.39 32.07 -48.83
C VAL A 789 -5.55 32.43 -50.10
N ALA A 790 -5.98 31.92 -51.26
CA ALA A 790 -5.20 31.65 -52.49
C ALA A 790 -4.18 30.49 -52.36
N GLY A 791 -4.53 29.34 -52.94
CA GLY A 791 -3.72 28.11 -52.93
C GLY A 791 -4.47 26.92 -53.55
N PRO A 792 -3.81 25.77 -53.74
CA PRO A 792 -4.48 24.53 -54.18
C PRO A 792 -5.53 24.05 -53.17
N ARG A 793 -6.43 23.15 -53.61
CA ARG A 793 -7.48 22.56 -52.76
C ARG A 793 -6.90 21.96 -51.48
N MET A 794 -7.66 21.98 -50.38
CA MET A 794 -7.22 21.34 -49.14
C MET A 794 -6.92 19.86 -49.40
N GLY A 795 -5.79 19.38 -48.90
CA GLY A 795 -5.55 17.94 -48.75
C GLY A 795 -6.59 17.31 -47.82
N LEU A 796 -6.73 16.00 -47.85
CA LEU A 796 -7.67 15.29 -46.98
C LEU A 796 -7.44 15.69 -45.51
N PRO A 797 -8.46 16.12 -44.73
CA PRO A 797 -8.28 16.46 -43.31
C PRO A 797 -8.09 15.18 -42.49
N THR A 798 -6.88 14.98 -41.96
CA THR A 798 -6.41 13.75 -41.29
C THR A 798 -6.35 13.92 -39.78
N ALA A 799 -6.05 15.12 -39.29
CA ALA A 799 -6.05 15.45 -37.87
C ALA A 799 -6.83 16.75 -37.60
N CYS A 800 -7.44 16.88 -36.42
CA CYS A 800 -7.99 18.15 -35.95
C CYS A 800 -7.95 18.26 -34.42
N ASP A 801 -7.96 19.51 -33.92
CA ASP A 801 -8.13 19.85 -32.50
C ASP A 801 -8.89 21.18 -32.38
N VAL A 802 -9.52 21.44 -31.23
CA VAL A 802 -10.33 22.65 -30.98
C VAL A 802 -10.04 23.18 -29.58
N CYS A 803 -9.57 24.43 -29.49
CA CYS A 803 -9.23 25.08 -28.22
C CYS A 803 -9.84 26.48 -28.13
N ASN A 804 -10.63 26.71 -27.08
CA ASN A 804 -11.46 27.91 -26.92
C ASN A 804 -12.28 28.12 -28.21
N ASP A 805 -12.00 29.21 -28.90
CA ASP A 805 -12.72 29.63 -30.10
C ASP A 805 -11.86 29.47 -31.36
N THR A 806 -10.81 28.62 -31.33
CA THR A 806 -9.92 28.34 -32.47
C THR A 806 -9.92 26.86 -32.82
N VAL A 807 -10.08 26.54 -34.09
CA VAL A 807 -9.93 25.19 -34.66
C VAL A 807 -8.58 25.06 -35.35
N VAL A 808 -7.94 23.90 -35.26
CA VAL A 808 -6.79 23.51 -36.10
C VAL A 808 -7.11 22.24 -36.88
N VAL A 809 -6.61 22.16 -38.11
CA VAL A 809 -6.75 21.00 -39.01
C VAL A 809 -5.40 20.71 -39.64
N GLY A 810 -4.93 19.47 -39.46
CA GLY A 810 -3.83 18.88 -40.20
C GLY A 810 -4.35 18.11 -41.42
N CYS A 811 -3.61 18.19 -42.52
CA CYS A 811 -4.01 17.60 -43.80
C CYS A 811 -3.02 16.52 -44.28
N ALA A 812 -3.48 15.61 -45.13
CA ALA A 812 -2.68 14.58 -45.80
C ALA A 812 -1.56 15.12 -46.72
N ASN A 813 -1.53 16.44 -46.97
CA ASN A 813 -0.52 17.10 -47.79
C ASN A 813 0.41 18.01 -46.96
N GLY A 814 0.62 17.73 -45.68
CA GLY A 814 1.55 18.47 -44.82
C GLY A 814 1.12 19.87 -44.39
N MET A 815 -0.02 20.36 -44.87
CA MET A 815 -0.55 21.68 -44.54
C MET A 815 -1.31 21.68 -43.22
N VAL A 816 -0.98 22.63 -42.34
CA VAL A 816 -1.77 22.96 -41.16
C VAL A 816 -2.58 24.23 -41.40
N ARG A 817 -3.87 24.18 -41.07
CA ARG A 817 -4.78 25.33 -41.15
C ARG A 817 -5.39 25.61 -39.78
N THR A 818 -5.56 26.88 -39.44
CA THR A 818 -6.32 27.30 -38.26
C THR A 818 -7.50 28.17 -38.67
N TYR A 819 -8.50 28.25 -37.79
CA TYR A 819 -9.64 29.15 -37.94
C TYR A 819 -10.09 29.71 -36.59
N SER A 820 -10.01 31.03 -36.43
CA SER A 820 -10.63 31.75 -35.30
C SER A 820 -12.13 31.91 -35.55
N LEU A 821 -12.96 31.35 -34.67
CA LEU A 821 -14.43 31.46 -34.70
C LEU A 821 -14.89 32.87 -34.29
N LEU A 822 -14.12 33.55 -33.43
CA LEU A 822 -14.36 34.94 -33.04
C LEU A 822 -14.08 35.89 -34.22
N ASP A 823 -12.86 35.86 -34.75
CA ASP A 823 -12.42 36.83 -35.77
C ASP A 823 -12.83 36.42 -37.20
N ARG A 824 -13.30 35.18 -37.38
CA ARG A 824 -13.58 34.52 -38.68
C ARG A 824 -12.39 34.52 -39.64
N ARG A 825 -11.17 34.53 -39.09
CA ARG A 825 -9.92 34.50 -39.84
C ARG A 825 -9.40 33.08 -39.94
N SER A 826 -9.07 32.66 -41.16
CA SER A 826 -8.27 31.47 -41.42
C SER A 826 -6.79 31.83 -41.52
N GLY A 827 -5.93 30.90 -41.11
CA GLY A 827 -4.52 30.88 -41.46
C GLY A 827 -4.14 29.54 -42.08
N GLU A 828 -3.07 29.52 -42.87
CA GLU A 828 -2.50 28.31 -43.48
C GLU A 828 -0.97 28.38 -43.45
N THR A 829 -0.30 27.24 -43.21
CA THR A 829 1.16 27.09 -43.33
C THR A 829 1.51 25.63 -43.64
N GLU A 830 2.60 25.45 -44.38
CA GLU A 830 3.24 24.16 -44.62
C GLU A 830 4.01 23.74 -43.36
N ALA A 831 3.51 22.72 -42.66
CA ALA A 831 4.10 22.24 -41.41
C ALA A 831 5.05 21.06 -41.65
N HIS A 832 4.70 20.16 -42.58
CA HIS A 832 5.38 18.90 -42.87
C HIS A 832 5.44 18.66 -44.38
N ASN A 833 6.29 17.72 -44.82
CA ASN A 833 6.37 17.31 -46.23
C ASN A 833 5.41 16.15 -46.58
N ASP A 834 4.80 15.54 -45.56
CA ASP A 834 3.97 14.33 -45.67
C ASP A 834 2.71 14.46 -44.79
N GLU A 835 1.87 13.41 -44.75
CA GLU A 835 0.61 13.38 -44.00
C GLU A 835 0.75 13.78 -42.53
N ILE A 836 -0.08 14.72 -42.08
CA ILE A 836 -0.18 15.08 -40.67
C ILE A 836 -1.02 14.03 -39.93
N VAL A 837 -0.36 13.22 -39.10
CA VAL A 837 -0.99 12.16 -38.29
C VAL A 837 -1.63 12.68 -37.00
N GLY A 838 -1.29 13.91 -36.59
CA GLY A 838 -1.85 14.51 -35.37
C GLY A 838 -1.60 16.01 -35.26
N ALA A 839 -2.51 16.70 -34.58
CA ALA A 839 -2.45 18.15 -34.30
C ALA A 839 -2.98 18.42 -32.88
N ALA A 840 -2.35 19.33 -32.14
CA ALA A 840 -2.75 19.69 -30.77
C ALA A 840 -2.41 21.15 -30.40
N PHE A 841 -3.27 21.80 -29.61
CA PHE A 841 -3.02 23.14 -29.06
C PHE A 841 -2.33 23.13 -27.69
N ILE A 842 -1.11 23.67 -27.57
CA ILE A 842 -0.38 23.80 -26.29
C ILE A 842 -0.49 25.20 -25.67
N HIS A 843 -0.33 25.29 -24.34
CA HIS A 843 -0.49 26.53 -23.57
C HIS A 843 0.74 26.85 -22.71
N PRO A 844 1.92 27.12 -23.30
CA PRO A 844 3.04 27.68 -22.55
C PRO A 844 2.71 29.09 -22.00
N PRO A 845 3.48 29.58 -21.00
CA PRO A 845 3.26 30.90 -20.40
C PRO A 845 3.30 32.07 -21.38
N GLU A 846 3.94 31.89 -22.53
CA GLU A 846 4.20 32.90 -23.56
C GLU A 846 3.04 33.09 -24.56
N GLY A 847 2.13 32.12 -24.67
CA GLY A 847 1.00 32.20 -25.61
C GLY A 847 0.43 30.83 -26.01
N LEU A 848 -0.64 30.84 -26.80
CA LEU A 848 -1.18 29.64 -27.44
C LEU A 848 -0.27 29.24 -28.62
N LEU A 849 0.07 27.96 -28.77
CA LEU A 849 0.76 27.42 -29.94
C LEU A 849 0.05 26.17 -30.46
N VAL A 850 0.36 25.81 -31.71
CA VAL A 850 -0.06 24.58 -32.38
C VAL A 850 1.15 23.66 -32.51
N VAL A 851 0.98 22.39 -32.22
CA VAL A 851 1.97 21.35 -32.49
C VAL A 851 1.37 20.34 -33.46
N THR A 852 2.09 19.98 -34.51
CA THR A 852 1.69 18.96 -35.49
C THR A 852 2.77 17.89 -35.62
N ALA A 853 2.35 16.68 -35.97
CA ALA A 853 3.20 15.51 -36.16
C ALA A 853 2.93 14.87 -37.52
N SER A 854 3.96 14.30 -38.14
CA SER A 854 3.87 13.63 -39.43
C SER A 854 4.70 12.35 -39.51
N SER A 855 4.30 11.46 -40.42
CA SER A 855 5.08 10.30 -40.87
C SER A 855 6.47 10.67 -41.42
N ASP A 856 6.72 11.93 -41.79
CA ASP A 856 8.05 12.44 -42.17
C ASP A 856 9.09 12.53 -41.04
N MET A 857 8.80 11.91 -39.89
CA MET A 857 9.63 11.84 -38.68
C MET A 857 9.79 13.17 -37.94
N THR A 858 8.97 14.19 -38.26
CA THR A 858 9.07 15.52 -37.67
C THR A 858 7.86 15.95 -36.85
N LEU A 859 8.14 16.71 -35.80
CA LEU A 859 7.19 17.46 -35.00
C LEU A 859 7.37 18.95 -35.32
N ALA A 860 6.34 19.64 -35.79
CA ALA A 860 6.40 21.08 -36.09
C ALA A 860 5.71 21.88 -35.00
N VAL A 861 6.33 23.00 -34.60
CA VAL A 861 5.74 23.98 -33.67
C VAL A 861 5.34 25.21 -34.46
N CYS A 862 4.05 25.53 -34.47
CA CYS A 862 3.43 26.61 -35.22
C CYS A 862 2.73 27.61 -34.27
N THR A 863 2.57 28.85 -34.73
CA THR A 863 1.68 29.81 -34.06
C THR A 863 0.20 29.56 -34.42
N PRO A 864 -0.78 30.15 -33.72
CA PRO A 864 -2.20 30.09 -34.11
C PRO A 864 -2.52 30.90 -35.38
N ALA A 865 -1.57 31.72 -35.87
CA ALA A 865 -1.57 32.36 -37.18
C ALA A 865 -0.70 31.54 -38.18
N PRO A 866 -0.83 30.20 -38.15
CA PRO A 866 0.03 29.07 -38.56
C PRO A 866 1.54 29.18 -38.76
N ALA A 867 2.18 30.35 -38.64
CA ALA A 867 3.60 30.51 -38.92
C ALA A 867 4.45 29.49 -38.15
N LYS A 868 5.21 28.67 -38.90
CA LYS A 868 6.08 27.61 -38.38
C LYS A 868 7.29 28.23 -37.67
N ARG A 869 7.38 28.04 -36.35
CA ARG A 869 8.52 28.45 -35.52
C ARG A 869 9.65 27.43 -35.68
N ALA A 870 9.42 26.17 -35.34
CA ALA A 870 10.48 25.15 -35.27
C ALA A 870 10.05 23.78 -35.81
N THR A 871 11.06 22.93 -36.06
CA THR A 871 10.94 21.51 -36.42
C THR A 871 11.81 20.68 -35.49
N VAL A 872 11.25 19.68 -34.83
CA VAL A 872 11.98 18.68 -34.04
C VAL A 872 12.00 17.37 -34.81
N PHE A 873 13.19 16.84 -35.09
CA PHE A 873 13.39 15.55 -35.75
C PHE A 873 13.43 14.44 -34.70
N ILE A 874 12.45 13.53 -34.74
CA ILE A 874 12.34 12.39 -33.82
C ILE A 874 13.23 11.21 -34.29
N GLY A 875 13.43 11.07 -35.60
CA GLY A 875 14.27 10.02 -36.20
C GLY A 875 13.53 8.74 -36.59
N HIS A 876 12.27 8.62 -36.19
CA HIS A 876 11.33 7.54 -36.50
C HIS A 876 9.99 8.14 -36.95
N ALA A 877 9.21 7.40 -37.75
CA ALA A 877 7.98 7.93 -38.34
C ALA A 877 6.92 8.07 -37.25
N ILE A 878 6.38 9.28 -37.08
CA ILE A 878 5.43 9.52 -35.99
C ILE A 878 4.08 8.87 -36.35
N THR A 879 3.51 8.13 -35.42
CA THR A 879 2.24 7.40 -35.55
C THR A 879 1.11 8.02 -34.74
N ALA A 880 1.42 8.78 -33.67
CA ALA A 880 0.42 9.45 -32.85
C ALA A 880 0.95 10.73 -32.16
N LEU A 881 0.05 11.67 -31.91
CA LEU A 881 0.28 12.89 -31.12
C LEU A 881 -0.90 13.13 -30.17
N THR A 882 -0.62 13.46 -28.91
CA THR A 882 -1.63 13.98 -27.96
C THR A 882 -1.02 14.99 -26.99
N ARG A 883 -1.88 15.67 -26.24
CA ARG A 883 -1.51 16.66 -25.21
C ARG A 883 -1.91 16.19 -23.81
N ALA A 884 -1.02 16.43 -22.85
CA ALA A 884 -1.32 16.46 -21.41
C ALA A 884 -1.24 17.91 -20.89
N VAL A 885 -1.56 18.14 -19.62
CA VAL A 885 -1.46 19.50 -19.04
C VAL A 885 0.01 19.90 -18.87
N GLY A 886 0.51 20.72 -19.79
CA GLY A 886 1.89 21.23 -19.79
C GLY A 886 2.91 20.37 -20.53
N THR A 887 2.47 19.31 -21.24
CA THR A 887 3.36 18.46 -22.05
C THR A 887 2.67 17.91 -23.31
N VAL A 888 3.48 17.58 -24.30
CA VAL A 888 3.10 16.85 -25.52
C VAL A 888 3.62 15.41 -25.43
N VAL A 889 2.82 14.45 -25.88
CA VAL A 889 3.18 13.03 -25.97
C VAL A 889 3.14 12.59 -27.43
N VAL A 890 4.22 11.98 -27.90
CA VAL A 890 4.44 11.55 -29.28
C VAL A 890 4.73 10.05 -29.30
N GLY A 891 4.11 9.29 -30.20
CA GLY A 891 4.44 7.87 -30.43
C GLY A 891 4.95 7.66 -31.85
N ASP A 892 5.95 6.81 -32.05
CA ASP A 892 6.53 6.50 -33.37
C ASP A 892 6.33 5.04 -33.82
N ASP A 893 6.90 4.67 -34.96
CA ASP A 893 6.78 3.37 -35.62
C ASP A 893 7.74 2.30 -35.10
N ASP A 894 8.81 2.67 -34.38
CA ASP A 894 9.63 1.77 -33.58
C ASP A 894 8.95 1.39 -32.24
N GLY A 895 7.80 2.01 -31.97
CA GLY A 895 7.05 1.84 -30.73
C GLY A 895 7.68 2.59 -29.56
N THR A 896 8.46 3.64 -29.83
CA THR A 896 8.98 4.54 -28.79
C THR A 896 7.98 5.66 -28.52
N VAL A 897 7.77 5.95 -27.23
CA VAL A 897 6.92 7.05 -26.75
C VAL A 897 7.80 8.15 -26.17
N TRP A 898 7.64 9.36 -26.68
CA TRP A 898 8.38 10.57 -26.31
C TRP A 898 7.46 11.53 -25.54
N VAL A 899 7.98 12.12 -24.48
CA VAL A 899 7.30 13.09 -23.61
C VAL A 899 8.12 14.36 -23.58
N ILE A 900 7.51 15.48 -23.98
CA ILE A 900 8.19 16.78 -24.16
C ILE A 900 7.36 17.87 -23.48
N ALA A 901 7.99 18.76 -22.70
CA ALA A 901 7.26 19.83 -22.01
C ALA A 901 6.84 20.97 -22.95
N ASP A 902 5.65 21.55 -22.72
CA ASP A 902 5.13 22.70 -23.49
C ASP A 902 6.11 23.89 -23.45
N THR A 903 6.77 24.11 -22.31
CA THR A 903 7.79 25.15 -22.13
C THR A 903 9.07 24.91 -22.93
N VAL A 904 9.43 23.65 -23.15
CA VAL A 904 10.60 23.27 -23.96
C VAL A 904 10.29 23.49 -25.44
N LEU A 905 9.10 23.12 -25.90
CA LEU A 905 8.65 23.41 -27.27
C LEU A 905 8.44 24.92 -27.51
N ALA A 906 8.00 25.67 -26.49
CA ALA A 906 7.81 27.11 -26.59
C ALA A 906 9.12 27.88 -26.76
N ALA A 907 10.19 27.43 -26.10
CA ALA A 907 11.53 28.01 -26.19
C ALA A 907 12.19 27.86 -27.58
N LEU A 908 11.63 27.04 -28.46
CA LEU A 908 12.03 26.92 -29.87
C LEU A 908 11.42 28.07 -30.69
N ASP A 909 11.89 29.31 -30.44
CA ASP A 909 11.32 30.55 -31.02
C ASP A 909 12.03 31.04 -32.30
N SER A 910 13.15 30.44 -32.72
CA SER A 910 13.85 30.91 -33.92
C SER A 910 13.14 30.41 -35.19
N PRO A 911 12.62 31.27 -36.10
CA PRO A 911 11.87 30.82 -37.27
C PRO A 911 12.67 29.89 -38.18
N GLY A 912 12.13 28.70 -38.45
CA GLY A 912 12.80 27.65 -39.23
C GLY A 912 13.84 26.85 -38.45
N GLN A 913 13.91 26.97 -37.13
CA GLN A 913 14.86 26.22 -36.30
C GLN A 913 14.61 24.72 -36.40
N ALA A 914 15.59 24.00 -36.95
CA ALA A 914 15.66 22.55 -36.98
C ALA A 914 16.50 22.05 -35.80
N VAL A 915 15.94 21.17 -34.98
CA VAL A 915 16.64 20.52 -33.86
C VAL A 915 16.38 19.01 -33.86
N HIS A 916 17.37 18.22 -33.46
CA HIS A 916 17.16 16.80 -33.20
C HIS A 916 16.60 16.61 -31.79
N ILE A 917 15.76 15.59 -31.60
CA ILE A 917 15.14 15.28 -30.30
C ILE A 917 16.20 15.10 -29.20
N GLU A 918 17.39 14.56 -29.52
CA GLU A 918 18.54 14.45 -28.60
C GLU A 918 19.00 15.77 -27.97
N THR A 919 18.80 16.90 -28.66
CA THR A 919 19.17 18.24 -28.15
C THR A 919 18.04 18.96 -27.41
N VAL A 920 16.84 18.37 -27.41
CA VAL A 920 15.63 18.89 -26.77
C VAL A 920 15.43 18.12 -25.47
N PRO A 921 15.31 18.76 -24.29
CA PRO A 921 15.00 18.06 -23.04
C PRO A 921 13.68 17.28 -23.15
N HIS A 922 13.77 15.96 -23.15
CA HIS A 922 12.65 15.03 -23.32
C HIS A 922 12.83 13.81 -22.42
N VAL A 923 11.79 12.98 -22.35
CA VAL A 923 11.88 11.62 -21.81
C VAL A 923 11.31 10.65 -22.83
N CYS A 924 11.99 9.53 -23.09
CA CYS A 924 11.55 8.53 -24.07
C CYS A 924 11.55 7.10 -23.51
N PHE A 925 10.67 6.26 -24.03
CA PHE A 925 10.52 4.85 -23.62
C PHE A 925 10.20 3.97 -24.83
N ASN A 926 11.05 2.97 -25.09
CA ASN A 926 10.82 2.02 -26.19
C ASN A 926 9.90 0.87 -25.75
N VAL A 927 8.71 0.78 -26.35
CA VAL A 927 7.71 -0.25 -26.09
C VAL A 927 7.88 -1.46 -27.03
N GLY A 928 8.41 -1.25 -28.23
CA GLY A 928 8.67 -2.31 -29.22
C GLY A 928 9.64 -3.40 -28.73
N ALA A 929 10.72 -2.99 -28.05
CA ALA A 929 11.68 -3.91 -27.42
C ALA A 929 11.04 -4.74 -26.28
N ALA A 930 10.16 -4.12 -25.49
CA ALA A 930 9.40 -4.81 -24.44
C ALA A 930 8.38 -5.82 -25.01
N ILE A 931 7.73 -5.49 -26.13
CA ILE A 931 6.80 -6.38 -26.84
C ILE A 931 7.56 -7.52 -27.55
N THR A 932 8.75 -7.27 -28.08
CA THR A 932 9.56 -8.31 -28.74
C THR A 932 10.07 -9.34 -27.73
N ALA A 933 10.42 -8.91 -26.51
CA ALA A 933 10.69 -9.83 -25.40
C ALA A 933 9.46 -10.71 -25.06
N LEU A 934 8.25 -10.14 -25.05
CA LEU A 934 7.00 -10.87 -24.81
C LEU A 934 6.70 -11.91 -25.91
N ASN A 935 6.89 -11.57 -27.18
CA ASN A 935 6.59 -12.45 -28.31
C ASN A 935 7.45 -13.72 -28.38
N SER A 936 8.60 -13.77 -27.70
CA SER A 936 9.43 -14.98 -27.60
C SER A 936 8.80 -16.14 -26.80
N SER A 937 7.65 -15.90 -26.14
CA SER A 937 6.94 -16.86 -25.27
C SER A 937 5.71 -17.53 -25.90
N TYR A 938 5.58 -17.47 -27.23
CA TYR A 938 4.37 -17.88 -27.94
C TYR A 938 4.24 -19.42 -28.07
N ASP A 939 3.38 -20.03 -27.25
CA ASP A 939 2.90 -21.41 -27.45
C ASP A 939 1.36 -21.48 -27.39
N GLY A 940 0.76 -22.18 -28.34
CA GLY A 940 -0.59 -22.77 -28.21
C GLY A 940 -1.81 -21.87 -28.03
N GLY A 941 -1.74 -20.53 -28.19
CA GLY A 941 -2.94 -19.68 -28.31
C GLY A 941 -3.51 -19.09 -27.01
N ARG A 942 -2.66 -18.74 -26.03
CA ARG A 942 -3.02 -17.80 -24.95
C ARG A 942 -1.99 -16.67 -24.85
N ILE A 943 -2.42 -15.43 -25.06
CA ILE A 943 -1.59 -14.25 -24.81
C ILE A 943 -1.57 -13.98 -23.29
N HIS A 944 -0.46 -14.27 -22.64
CA HIS A 944 -0.21 -13.79 -21.28
C HIS A 944 0.38 -12.38 -21.33
N VAL A 945 -0.46 -11.36 -21.16
CA VAL A 945 -0.02 -9.96 -21.00
C VAL A 945 0.60 -9.79 -19.61
N GLY A 946 1.89 -10.09 -19.49
CA GLY A 946 2.67 -9.94 -18.26
C GLY A 946 3.41 -8.61 -18.19
N THR A 947 3.16 -7.85 -17.11
CA THR A 947 4.00 -6.81 -16.47
C THR A 947 4.53 -5.61 -17.29
N ALA A 948 5.07 -5.77 -18.50
CA ALA A 948 5.85 -4.72 -19.17
C ALA A 948 5.02 -3.48 -19.59
N ALA A 949 3.77 -3.68 -20.03
CA ALA A 949 2.88 -2.56 -20.40
C ALA A 949 2.53 -1.65 -19.20
N GLY A 950 2.43 -2.23 -17.99
CA GLY A 950 2.20 -1.48 -16.76
C GLY A 950 3.44 -0.69 -16.32
N GLU A 951 4.63 -1.18 -16.63
CA GLU A 951 5.89 -0.47 -16.34
C GLU A 951 6.06 0.76 -17.24
N VAL A 952 5.75 0.66 -18.54
CA VAL A 952 5.75 1.83 -19.45
C VAL A 952 4.78 2.90 -18.95
N VAL A 953 3.54 2.54 -18.60
CA VAL A 953 2.55 3.47 -18.06
C VAL A 953 3.01 4.06 -16.72
N SER A 954 3.64 3.26 -15.85
CA SER A 954 4.20 3.76 -14.58
C SER A 954 5.42 4.66 -14.75
N LEU A 955 6.18 4.54 -15.83
CA LEU A 955 7.40 5.32 -16.06
C LEU A 955 7.07 6.65 -16.73
N VAL A 956 6.15 6.65 -17.71
CA VAL A 956 5.50 7.86 -18.24
C VAL A 956 4.86 8.67 -17.11
N ALA A 957 4.13 8.03 -16.20
CA ALA A 957 3.48 8.70 -15.06
C ALA A 957 4.43 9.18 -13.93
N ARG A 958 5.74 8.94 -14.04
CA ARG A 958 6.78 9.45 -13.10
C ARG A 958 7.68 10.51 -13.72
N CYS A 959 7.66 10.63 -15.05
CA CYS A 959 8.45 11.60 -15.81
C CYS A 959 7.63 12.82 -16.27
N LEU A 960 6.30 12.68 -16.29
CA LEU A 960 5.31 13.77 -16.22
C LEU A 960 5.16 14.31 -14.78
#